data_AF-A0A194USV6-F1
#
_entry.id   AF-A0A194USV6-F1
#
_cell.length_a   1.000
_cell.length_b   1.000
_cell.length_c   1.000
_cell.angle_alpha   90.00
_cell.angle_beta   90.00
_cell.angle_gamma   90.00
#
_symmetry.space_group_name_H-M   'P 1'
#
loop_
_entity.id
_entity.type
_entity.pdbx_description
1 polymer ?
#
loop_
_entity_poly.entity_id
_entity_poly.type
_entity_poly.pdbx_seq_one_letter_code
_entity_poly.pdbx_strand_id
1 'polypeptide(L)'
;MEFEPFGVSPWLAQLSDSAVEYWHANRTAIILAALTILIVLRLYFHFTEGTEPLHVFPKIYDAEDKPVKVEEKVEVVTRNKPDGPRRIKGELAKRRSTEVDTGRRQIKTLIFYSSLTGNTEKTAKEFVKTLAGLLEGVTTSSTCAFSQPEALDLAELDLDEYFITPPKLEEQEDVTTDLFYLFLLPSYNIDSINDTFLEHLNETHNDFRIDTAPLAPILGYSVFGFGDKEGWPTEEAGYCFQAKELDRWLAKLTGRKRAYPLGMGDVKSNGTQRLSEWTNGLLDVLGQLARDGTLGDGVPGSGDAAESDDEADVDDDDGEVVFEDDSQPKSTKPKSSGTLEDLEDLGRILQNAKDDGAKPAAPLAIDFTTTTSKRKQPVQAVKEMVPKNSPTYNSLTKQGYSIIKMMRGVPGVRAERFAEAMRIRHCALSLVGEPIFYPHINEFLEMLHGDRISSFLVCNAQHPDQLAALNHVTQLYVSIDASNKESLRKIDRPLHRDFWERFQRCLEILREKRFKQRTVFRLTLVKGFNIEDEAKGYADLVEKSLPCFVEVKGVTYCGTSTSSSAGLSMANVPFYEEVCEFVTALERELKRRGLNYGIAAEHAHSCCILLGSERFKVDGKWRTQIDYDRFFDLLEERGPDGDFTPEDYMGAETPEWATWGNGGFDPRDQRVDRKGRPIER
;
A
#
# COMPACT_ATOMS: atom_id res chain seq x y z
N MET A 1 -65.26 -9.03 -13.64
CA MET A 1 -64.51 -9.81 -14.64
C MET A 1 -64.15 -11.10 -13.94
N GLU A 2 -64.97 -12.12 -14.14
CA GLU A 2 -64.74 -13.44 -13.56
C GLU A 2 -63.66 -14.17 -14.36
N PHE A 3 -62.86 -14.97 -13.69
CA PHE A 3 -61.98 -15.96 -14.31
C PHE A 3 -62.32 -17.31 -13.68
N GLU A 4 -62.75 -18.26 -14.50
CA GLU A 4 -63.01 -19.62 -14.04
C GLU A 4 -61.70 -20.33 -13.63
N PRO A 5 -61.72 -21.20 -12.60
CA PRO A 5 -60.60 -22.07 -12.34
C PRO A 5 -60.46 -23.11 -13.46
N PHE A 6 -59.27 -23.22 -14.05
CA PHE A 6 -58.98 -24.25 -15.04
C PHE A 6 -59.22 -25.65 -14.45
N GLY A 7 -60.26 -26.33 -14.94
CA GLY A 7 -60.57 -27.69 -14.54
C GLY A 7 -59.45 -28.65 -14.92
N VAL A 8 -58.85 -29.31 -13.93
CA VAL A 8 -57.88 -30.39 -14.17
C VAL A 8 -58.57 -31.51 -14.95
N SER A 9 -57.98 -31.95 -16.07
CA SER A 9 -58.54 -33.03 -16.88
C SER A 9 -58.78 -34.28 -16.02
N PRO A 10 -59.99 -34.89 -16.04
CA PRO A 10 -60.29 -36.08 -15.26
C PRO A 10 -59.29 -37.23 -15.49
N TRP A 11 -58.74 -37.33 -16.71
CA TRP A 11 -57.73 -38.31 -17.07
C TRP A 11 -56.38 -38.07 -16.36
N LEU A 12 -55.99 -36.82 -16.13
CA LEU A 12 -54.76 -36.49 -15.38
C LEU A 12 -54.90 -36.79 -13.89
N ALA A 13 -56.06 -36.51 -13.29
CA ALA A 13 -56.35 -36.87 -11.89
C ALA A 13 -56.36 -38.41 -11.70
N GLN A 14 -56.96 -39.14 -12.64
CA GLN A 14 -57.02 -40.60 -12.58
C GLN A 14 -55.62 -41.25 -12.78
N LEU A 15 -54.73 -40.60 -13.53
CA LEU A 15 -53.31 -40.98 -13.64
C LEU A 15 -52.53 -40.67 -12.35
N SER A 16 -52.74 -39.52 -11.71
CA SER A 16 -52.04 -39.19 -10.45
C SER A 16 -52.42 -40.16 -9.34
N ASP A 17 -53.70 -40.49 -9.16
CA ASP A 17 -54.13 -41.40 -8.11
C ASP A 17 -53.58 -42.82 -8.35
N SER A 18 -53.64 -43.31 -9.60
CA SER A 18 -53.07 -44.62 -9.98
C SER A 18 -51.55 -44.71 -9.73
N ALA A 19 -50.82 -43.62 -10.03
CA ALA A 19 -49.37 -43.55 -9.79
C ALA A 19 -49.04 -43.43 -8.30
N VAL A 20 -49.84 -42.70 -7.54
CA VAL A 20 -49.69 -42.52 -6.08
C VAL A 20 -50.03 -43.81 -5.33
N GLU A 21 -51.07 -44.57 -5.71
CA GLU A 21 -51.34 -45.89 -5.15
C GLU A 21 -50.23 -46.89 -5.49
N TYR A 22 -49.77 -46.93 -6.76
CA TYR A 22 -48.67 -47.80 -7.17
C TYR A 22 -47.36 -47.48 -6.41
N TRP A 23 -47.06 -46.19 -6.24
CA TRP A 23 -45.96 -45.73 -5.39
C TRP A 23 -46.17 -46.17 -3.94
N HIS A 24 -47.35 -45.92 -3.33
CA HIS A 24 -47.56 -46.31 -1.94
C HIS A 24 -47.48 -47.83 -1.71
N ALA A 25 -47.92 -48.66 -2.65
CA ALA A 25 -47.79 -50.11 -2.58
C ALA A 25 -46.33 -50.58 -2.70
N ASN A 26 -45.53 -49.95 -3.58
CA ASN A 26 -44.20 -50.46 -3.94
C ASN A 26 -43.02 -49.65 -3.37
N ARG A 27 -43.25 -48.49 -2.74
CA ARG A 27 -42.19 -47.53 -2.32
C ARG A 27 -41.05 -48.16 -1.54
N THR A 28 -41.32 -49.10 -0.63
CA THR A 28 -40.27 -49.75 0.16
C THR A 28 -39.35 -50.59 -0.72
N ALA A 29 -39.90 -51.31 -1.70
CA ALA A 29 -39.14 -52.08 -2.68
C ALA A 29 -38.41 -51.18 -3.69
N ILE A 30 -39.05 -50.09 -4.15
CA ILE A 30 -38.43 -49.12 -5.08
C ILE A 30 -37.28 -48.37 -4.41
N ILE A 31 -37.44 -47.92 -3.16
CA ILE A 31 -36.40 -47.25 -2.38
C ILE A 31 -35.25 -48.21 -2.05
N LEU A 32 -35.54 -49.46 -1.66
CA LEU A 32 -34.50 -50.47 -1.45
C LEU A 32 -33.75 -50.81 -2.76
N ALA A 33 -34.46 -50.92 -3.89
CA ALA A 33 -33.83 -51.15 -5.18
C ALA A 33 -32.96 -49.97 -5.60
N ALA A 34 -33.44 -48.73 -5.46
CA ALA A 34 -32.67 -47.52 -5.74
C ALA A 34 -31.44 -47.39 -4.82
N LEU A 35 -31.58 -47.66 -3.51
CA LEU A 35 -30.47 -47.69 -2.57
C LEU A 35 -29.44 -48.77 -2.94
N THR A 36 -29.89 -49.96 -3.34
CA THR A 36 -29.01 -51.06 -3.77
C THR A 36 -28.29 -50.71 -5.07
N ILE A 37 -28.98 -50.08 -6.03
CA ILE A 37 -28.39 -49.58 -7.28
C ILE A 37 -27.36 -48.47 -7.00
N LEU A 38 -27.64 -47.55 -6.07
CA LEU A 38 -26.71 -46.50 -5.67
C LEU A 38 -25.49 -47.05 -4.91
N ILE A 39 -25.65 -48.08 -4.09
CA ILE A 39 -24.53 -48.78 -3.43
C ILE A 39 -23.70 -49.54 -4.47
N VAL A 40 -24.33 -50.24 -5.43
CA VAL A 40 -23.63 -50.92 -6.53
C VAL A 40 -22.92 -49.93 -7.44
N LEU A 41 -23.52 -48.78 -7.75
CA LEU A 41 -22.86 -47.70 -8.49
C LEU A 41 -21.68 -47.11 -7.70
N ARG A 42 -21.85 -46.81 -6.41
CA ARG A 42 -20.76 -46.28 -5.57
C ARG A 42 -19.59 -47.27 -5.43
N LEU A 43 -19.88 -48.56 -5.30
CA LEU A 43 -18.85 -49.60 -5.32
C LEU A 43 -18.23 -49.76 -6.71
N TYR A 44 -19.02 -49.69 -7.78
CA TYR A 44 -18.53 -49.73 -9.16
C TYR A 44 -17.57 -48.58 -9.44
N PHE A 45 -17.95 -47.33 -9.13
CA PHE A 45 -17.07 -46.17 -9.24
C PHE A 45 -15.82 -46.37 -8.37
N HIS A 46 -15.94 -46.72 -7.09
CA HIS A 46 -14.78 -46.97 -6.22
C HIS A 46 -13.84 -48.09 -6.72
N PHE A 47 -14.30 -49.03 -7.56
CA PHE A 47 -13.48 -50.08 -8.19
C PHE A 47 -13.10 -49.82 -9.67
N THR A 48 -13.56 -48.72 -10.29
CA THR A 48 -13.29 -48.40 -11.71
C THR A 48 -12.68 -47.01 -11.91
N GLU A 49 -13.00 -46.06 -11.05
CA GLU A 49 -12.14 -44.92 -10.74
C GLU A 49 -10.91 -45.49 -10.02
N GLY A 50 -9.86 -45.78 -10.79
CA GLY A 50 -8.56 -46.06 -10.20
C GLY A 50 -8.11 -44.85 -9.39
N THR A 51 -7.45 -45.08 -8.24
CA THR A 51 -6.80 -44.01 -7.49
C THR A 51 -5.85 -43.28 -8.43
N GLU A 52 -6.14 -42.02 -8.76
CA GLU A 52 -5.31 -41.25 -9.69
C GLU A 52 -3.88 -41.19 -9.14
N PRO A 53 -2.87 -41.72 -9.86
CA PRO A 53 -1.50 -41.38 -9.55
C PRO A 53 -1.32 -39.89 -9.85
N LEU A 54 -0.54 -39.20 -9.02
CA LEU A 54 -0.11 -37.82 -9.29
C LEU A 54 0.35 -37.70 -10.76
N HIS A 55 0.00 -36.60 -11.42
CA HIS A 55 0.37 -36.33 -12.81
C HIS A 55 1.89 -36.16 -12.98
N VAL A 56 2.62 -37.28 -13.00
CA VAL A 56 4.04 -37.34 -13.32
C VAL A 56 4.20 -37.19 -14.83
N PHE A 57 4.71 -36.05 -15.27
CA PHE A 57 5.06 -35.84 -16.68
C PHE A 57 6.05 -36.91 -17.18
N PRO A 58 5.98 -37.31 -18.47
CA PRO A 58 6.85 -38.35 -19.00
C PRO A 58 8.33 -38.02 -18.84
N LYS A 59 9.14 -39.03 -18.50
CA LYS A 59 10.61 -38.93 -18.48
C LYS A 59 11.16 -38.72 -19.90
N ILE A 60 11.28 -37.45 -20.28
CA ILE A 60 12.27 -37.01 -21.26
C ILE A 60 13.65 -37.09 -20.59
N TYR A 61 14.72 -37.21 -21.38
CA TYR A 61 16.13 -37.29 -20.93
C TYR A 61 16.62 -38.65 -20.40
N ASP A 62 16.20 -39.77 -21.01
CA ASP A 62 17.15 -40.86 -21.29
C ASP A 62 17.83 -40.57 -22.64
N ALA A 63 18.85 -39.70 -22.62
CA ALA A 63 19.69 -39.37 -23.76
C ALA A 63 21.14 -39.19 -23.30
N GLU A 64 22.06 -40.00 -23.87
CA GLU A 64 23.43 -40.14 -23.35
C GLU A 64 24.27 -38.86 -23.44
N ASP A 65 24.93 -38.54 -22.32
CA ASP A 65 25.85 -37.42 -22.20
C ASP A 65 27.03 -37.49 -23.20
N LYS A 66 27.40 -36.34 -23.77
CA LYS A 66 28.68 -36.16 -24.46
C LYS A 66 29.38 -34.91 -23.94
N PRO A 67 30.55 -35.04 -23.28
CA PRO A 67 31.18 -33.93 -22.59
C PRO A 67 31.77 -32.92 -23.57
N VAL A 68 31.28 -31.68 -23.51
CA VAL A 68 31.91 -30.53 -24.17
C VAL A 68 32.98 -29.98 -23.23
N LYS A 69 34.24 -29.98 -23.67
CA LYS A 69 35.32 -29.26 -22.98
C LYS A 69 35.17 -27.76 -23.22
N VAL A 70 35.33 -26.97 -22.17
CA VAL A 70 35.65 -25.54 -22.26
C VAL A 70 37.06 -25.35 -21.71
N GLU A 71 37.92 -24.65 -22.44
CA GLU A 71 39.32 -24.43 -22.05
C GLU A 71 39.45 -23.18 -21.17
N GLU A 72 40.17 -23.32 -20.06
CA GLU A 72 40.43 -22.24 -19.11
C GLU A 72 41.57 -21.34 -19.62
N LYS A 73 41.31 -20.03 -19.75
CA LYS A 73 42.31 -19.03 -20.12
C LYS A 73 42.57 -18.05 -18.98
N VAL A 74 43.66 -18.28 -18.25
CA VAL A 74 44.10 -17.43 -17.15
C VAL A 74 44.96 -16.28 -17.69
N GLU A 75 44.48 -15.04 -17.60
CA GLU A 75 45.32 -13.84 -17.71
C GLU A 75 45.66 -13.28 -16.32
N VAL A 76 46.94 -13.03 -16.08
CA VAL A 76 47.46 -12.58 -14.78
C VAL A 76 47.68 -11.06 -14.81
N VAL A 77 46.86 -10.31 -14.07
CA VAL A 77 47.04 -8.86 -13.87
C VAL A 77 47.57 -8.60 -12.45
N THR A 78 48.74 -7.98 -12.36
CA THR A 78 49.41 -7.68 -11.08
C THR A 78 48.80 -6.47 -10.38
N ARG A 79 48.54 -6.59 -9.06
CA ARG A 79 48.02 -5.50 -8.23
C ARG A 79 49.10 -4.47 -7.91
N ASN A 80 48.81 -3.19 -8.17
CA ASN A 80 49.42 -2.05 -7.48
C ASN A 80 48.34 -1.26 -6.72
N LYS A 81 48.62 -0.85 -5.49
CA LYS A 81 47.75 0.04 -4.69
C LYS A 81 48.11 1.51 -4.96
N PRO A 82 47.10 2.40 -5.06
CA PRO A 82 47.14 3.72 -4.44
C PRO A 82 46.38 3.71 -3.11
N ASP A 83 46.66 4.69 -2.26
CA ASP A 83 46.01 4.90 -0.95
C ASP A 83 45.10 6.14 -1.00
N GLY A 84 44.01 6.15 -0.23
CA GLY A 84 43.04 7.26 -0.21
C GLY A 84 41.61 6.89 0.20
N PRO A 85 40.80 7.88 0.63
CA PRO A 85 39.44 7.65 1.14
C PRO A 85 38.47 7.18 0.05
N ARG A 86 37.67 6.16 0.35
CA ARG A 86 36.81 5.47 -0.62
C ARG A 86 35.52 6.24 -0.91
N ARG A 87 35.32 6.58 -2.18
CA ARG A 87 34.07 7.12 -2.73
C ARG A 87 33.12 5.97 -3.06
N ILE A 88 31.98 5.89 -2.36
CA ILE A 88 30.92 4.92 -2.69
C ILE A 88 30.19 5.40 -3.94
N LYS A 89 30.18 4.57 -4.99
CA LYS A 89 29.18 4.61 -6.06
C LYS A 89 28.08 3.62 -5.73
N GLY A 90 26.83 3.94 -6.05
CA GLY A 90 25.78 2.93 -6.13
C GLY A 90 25.99 2.09 -7.40
N GLU A 91 26.18 0.79 -7.22
CA GLU A 91 26.00 -0.21 -8.28
C GLU A 91 24.62 -0.86 -8.07
N LEU A 92 24.01 -1.40 -9.13
CA LEU A 92 22.76 -2.15 -9.01
C LEU A 92 22.96 -3.38 -8.11
N ALA A 93 21.88 -3.86 -7.49
CA ALA A 93 21.88 -5.06 -6.65
C ALA A 93 22.37 -6.28 -7.44
N LYS A 94 23.66 -6.57 -7.34
CA LYS A 94 24.29 -7.71 -8.00
C LYS A 94 23.77 -8.99 -7.35
N ARG A 95 23.14 -9.87 -8.15
CA ARG A 95 22.68 -11.22 -7.75
C ARG A 95 23.82 -11.88 -6.95
N ARG A 96 23.54 -12.29 -5.70
CA ARG A 96 24.55 -12.70 -4.71
C ARG A 96 25.35 -13.88 -5.28
N SER A 97 26.55 -13.60 -5.78
CA SER A 97 27.45 -14.64 -6.30
C SER A 97 27.83 -15.59 -5.17
N THR A 98 27.95 -16.87 -5.48
CA THR A 98 28.31 -17.95 -4.55
C THR A 98 29.78 -17.87 -4.13
N GLU A 99 30.12 -16.81 -3.39
CA GLU A 99 31.23 -16.86 -2.44
C GLU A 99 30.82 -17.86 -1.34
N VAL A 100 31.63 -18.91 -1.18
CA VAL A 100 31.34 -19.98 -0.22
C VAL A 100 31.61 -19.46 1.18
N ASP A 101 30.54 -19.07 1.87
CA ASP A 101 30.59 -18.73 3.28
C ASP A 101 31.06 -19.95 4.09
N THR A 102 32.08 -19.76 4.92
CA THR A 102 32.70 -20.83 5.71
C THR A 102 32.10 -20.97 7.11
N GLY A 103 31.12 -20.13 7.47
CA GLY A 103 30.38 -20.24 8.73
C GLY A 103 29.54 -21.52 8.82
N ARG A 104 29.06 -21.83 10.03
CA ARG A 104 28.04 -22.87 10.25
C ARG A 104 26.66 -22.28 10.06
N ARG A 105 25.74 -23.05 9.49
CA ARG A 105 24.35 -22.67 9.24
C ARG A 105 23.39 -23.45 10.14
N GLN A 106 22.39 -22.77 10.66
CA GLN A 106 21.30 -23.40 11.42
C GLN A 106 19.95 -23.01 10.79
N ILE A 107 19.08 -23.98 10.53
CA ILE A 107 17.71 -23.71 10.07
C ILE A 107 16.78 -23.77 11.28
N LYS A 108 16.08 -22.67 11.59
CA LYS A 108 15.01 -22.62 12.59
C LYS A 108 13.65 -22.59 11.90
N THR A 109 12.83 -23.58 12.22
CA THR A 109 11.45 -23.68 11.73
C THR A 109 10.47 -23.07 12.73
N LEU A 110 9.76 -22.02 12.32
CA LEU A 110 8.64 -21.44 13.09
C LEU A 110 7.31 -21.96 12.54
N ILE A 111 6.43 -22.42 13.43
CA ILE A 111 5.15 -23.04 13.11
C ILE A 111 4.03 -22.16 13.66
N PHE A 112 3.49 -21.30 12.80
CA PHE A 112 2.36 -20.44 13.13
C PHE A 112 1.05 -21.23 13.05
N TYR A 113 0.19 -21.07 14.04
CA TYR A 113 -1.13 -21.70 14.05
C TYR A 113 -2.16 -20.74 14.68
N SER A 114 -3.45 -21.04 14.51
CA SER A 114 -4.54 -20.38 15.22
C SER A 114 -5.55 -21.40 15.74
N SER A 115 -6.21 -21.12 16.88
CA SER A 115 -7.17 -22.08 17.44
C SER A 115 -8.27 -21.46 18.32
N LEU A 116 -9.49 -21.35 17.78
CA LEU A 116 -10.67 -20.94 18.55
C LEU A 116 -11.20 -22.04 19.52
N THR A 117 -10.78 -23.30 19.33
CA THR A 117 -11.30 -24.46 20.08
C THR A 117 -10.21 -25.33 20.72
N GLY A 118 -8.94 -24.89 20.64
CA GLY A 118 -7.78 -25.64 21.16
C GLY A 118 -7.54 -26.99 20.48
N ASN A 119 -8.10 -27.23 19.28
CA ASN A 119 -7.83 -28.45 18.51
C ASN A 119 -6.58 -28.29 17.66
N THR A 120 -6.48 -27.24 16.84
CA THR A 120 -5.25 -26.88 16.11
C THR A 120 -4.06 -26.73 17.04
N GLU A 121 -4.25 -26.14 18.22
CA GLU A 121 -3.24 -25.95 19.25
C GLU A 121 -2.58 -27.29 19.67
N LYS A 122 -3.40 -28.33 19.89
CA LYS A 122 -2.92 -29.69 20.20
C LYS A 122 -2.18 -30.28 19.01
N THR A 123 -2.76 -30.18 17.81
CA THR A 123 -2.15 -30.68 16.57
C THR A 123 -0.81 -30.02 16.30
N ALA A 124 -0.66 -28.71 16.51
CA ALA A 124 0.60 -27.98 16.37
C ALA A 124 1.64 -28.43 17.42
N LYS A 125 1.23 -28.58 18.69
CA LYS A 125 2.10 -29.04 19.79
C LYS A 125 2.47 -30.53 19.70
N GLU A 126 1.74 -31.32 18.90
CA GLU A 126 2.12 -32.68 18.50
C GLU A 126 3.01 -32.67 17.25
N PHE A 127 2.66 -31.88 16.24
CA PHE A 127 3.43 -31.68 15.00
C PHE A 127 4.86 -31.17 15.27
N VAL A 128 5.07 -30.23 16.20
CA VAL A 128 6.42 -29.80 16.64
C VAL A 128 7.28 -30.99 17.08
N LYS A 129 6.72 -31.89 17.91
CA LYS A 129 7.46 -33.03 18.47
C LYS A 129 7.79 -34.06 17.39
N THR A 130 6.81 -34.32 16.52
CA THR A 130 6.96 -35.23 15.38
C THR A 130 8.00 -34.69 14.39
N LEU A 131 7.92 -33.41 14.03
CA LEU A 131 8.86 -32.76 13.13
C LEU A 131 10.28 -32.71 13.73
N ALA A 132 10.43 -32.39 15.02
CA ALA A 132 11.73 -32.41 15.69
C ALA A 132 12.41 -33.79 15.61
N GLY A 133 11.68 -34.86 15.97
CA GLY A 133 12.22 -36.23 15.91
C GLY A 133 12.46 -36.74 14.49
N LEU A 134 11.77 -36.21 13.48
CA LEU A 134 12.03 -36.53 12.07
C LEU A 134 13.22 -35.75 11.51
N LEU A 135 13.42 -34.49 11.90
CA LEU A 135 14.57 -33.67 11.50
C LEU A 135 15.90 -34.22 12.01
N GLU A 136 15.92 -34.90 13.17
CA GLU A 136 17.10 -35.66 13.65
C GLU A 136 17.53 -36.79 12.69
N GLY A 137 16.61 -37.29 11.84
CA GLY A 137 16.90 -38.29 10.81
C GLY A 137 17.25 -37.75 9.43
N VAL A 138 17.14 -36.43 9.20
CA VAL A 138 17.38 -35.81 7.89
C VAL A 138 18.88 -35.65 7.63
N THR A 139 19.33 -36.06 6.43
CA THR A 139 20.74 -35.92 6.03
C THR A 139 21.06 -34.48 5.63
N THR A 140 21.79 -33.76 6.48
CA THR A 140 22.27 -32.39 6.22
C THR A 140 23.68 -32.36 5.63
N SER A 141 24.13 -31.19 5.17
CA SER A 141 25.55 -30.92 4.89
C SER A 141 26.37 -30.82 6.19
N SER A 142 27.69 -31.06 6.12
CA SER A 142 28.58 -31.04 7.31
C SER A 142 28.73 -29.67 8.00
N THR A 143 28.16 -28.61 7.41
CA THR A 143 28.11 -27.25 7.96
C THR A 143 26.70 -26.80 8.35
N CYS A 144 25.65 -27.59 8.10
CA CYS A 144 24.26 -27.22 8.37
C CYS A 144 23.61 -28.14 9.42
N ALA A 145 22.86 -27.54 10.34
CA ALA A 145 22.03 -28.24 11.33
C ALA A 145 20.61 -27.65 11.39
N PHE A 146 19.66 -28.38 11.99
CA PHE A 146 18.36 -27.84 12.39
C PHE A 146 18.41 -27.37 13.86
N SER A 147 17.63 -26.35 14.21
CA SER A 147 17.25 -26.12 15.62
C SER A 147 16.02 -26.95 15.97
N GLN A 148 15.59 -26.93 17.23
CA GLN A 148 14.23 -27.38 17.55
C GLN A 148 13.21 -26.44 16.85
N PRO A 149 12.14 -26.98 16.25
CA PRO A 149 11.01 -26.18 15.78
C PRO A 149 10.24 -25.56 16.95
N GLU A 150 9.63 -24.41 16.70
CA GLU A 150 8.85 -23.65 17.69
C GLU A 150 7.44 -23.40 17.16
N ALA A 151 6.41 -23.58 18.00
CA ALA A 151 5.03 -23.26 17.63
C ALA A 151 4.59 -21.95 18.29
N LEU A 152 3.99 -21.08 17.48
CA LEU A 152 3.58 -19.73 17.86
C LEU A 152 2.10 -19.52 17.51
N ASP A 153 1.32 -18.95 18.44
CA ASP A 153 -0.10 -18.70 18.26
C ASP A 153 -0.33 -17.32 17.63
N LEU A 154 -1.02 -17.26 16.49
CA LEU A 154 -1.35 -16.01 15.80
C LEU A 154 -2.22 -15.07 16.65
N ALA A 155 -2.85 -15.56 17.72
CA ALA A 155 -3.60 -14.74 18.68
C ALA A 155 -2.75 -14.12 19.81
N GLU A 156 -1.50 -14.55 20.00
CA GLU A 156 -0.60 -14.07 21.06
C GLU A 156 0.65 -13.34 20.53
N LEU A 157 0.81 -13.24 19.21
CA LEU A 157 1.94 -12.60 18.53
C LEU A 157 1.70 -11.11 18.23
N ASP A 158 2.79 -10.34 18.21
CA ASP A 158 2.86 -9.11 17.42
C ASP A 158 3.15 -9.50 15.96
N LEU A 159 2.31 -9.05 15.01
CA LEU A 159 2.43 -9.45 13.61
C LEU A 159 3.58 -8.72 12.90
N ASP A 160 3.87 -7.47 13.28
CA ASP A 160 4.91 -6.64 12.64
C ASP A 160 6.30 -7.29 12.81
N GLU A 161 6.56 -7.86 13.99
CA GLU A 161 7.84 -8.52 14.36
C GLU A 161 8.14 -9.82 13.57
N TYR A 162 7.14 -10.40 12.88
CA TYR A 162 7.31 -11.67 12.15
C TYR A 162 6.97 -11.55 10.67
N PHE A 163 6.08 -10.62 10.28
CA PHE A 163 5.53 -10.53 8.93
C PHE A 163 5.92 -9.26 8.16
N ILE A 164 6.42 -8.21 8.84
CA ILE A 164 7.02 -7.02 8.20
C ILE A 164 8.56 -7.05 8.26
N THR A 165 9.15 -7.46 9.37
CA THR A 165 10.62 -7.59 9.50
C THR A 165 10.97 -8.89 10.21
N PRO A 166 11.40 -9.96 9.50
CA PRO A 166 11.73 -11.24 10.11
C PRO A 166 12.72 -11.10 11.29
N PRO A 167 12.47 -11.80 12.42
CA PRO A 167 13.17 -11.54 13.66
C PRO A 167 14.65 -11.93 13.57
N LYS A 168 15.53 -10.98 13.89
CA LYS A 168 16.98 -11.21 13.93
C LYS A 168 17.36 -11.96 15.20
N LEU A 169 17.50 -13.28 15.07
CA LEU A 169 18.04 -14.14 16.12
C LEU A 169 19.51 -13.79 16.39
N GLU A 170 19.97 -14.05 17.62
CA GLU A 170 21.33 -13.67 18.04
C GLU A 170 22.41 -14.40 17.24
N GLU A 171 23.11 -13.66 16.37
CA GLU A 171 24.28 -14.11 15.62
C GLU A 171 25.45 -14.36 16.61
N GLN A 172 25.65 -15.62 17.00
CA GLN A 172 26.93 -16.04 17.59
C GLN A 172 28.01 -16.00 16.51
N GLU A 173 29.23 -15.59 16.84
CA GLU A 173 30.27 -15.12 15.89
C GLU A 173 30.71 -16.12 14.78
N ASP A 174 30.25 -17.39 14.83
CA ASP A 174 30.53 -18.47 13.85
C ASP A 174 29.25 -19.15 13.29
N VAL A 175 28.02 -18.72 13.66
CA VAL A 175 26.77 -19.41 13.31
C VAL A 175 25.69 -18.46 12.76
N THR A 176 25.29 -18.66 11.50
CA THR A 176 24.16 -17.97 10.87
C THR A 176 22.88 -18.79 11.01
N THR A 177 21.75 -18.14 11.34
CA THR A 177 20.46 -18.82 11.52
C THR A 177 19.45 -18.39 10.46
N ASP A 178 19.07 -19.31 9.57
CA ASP A 178 18.01 -19.14 8.58
C ASP A 178 16.63 -19.40 9.23
N LEU A 179 15.65 -18.54 8.93
CA LEU A 179 14.25 -18.77 9.30
C LEU A 179 13.49 -19.49 8.18
N PHE A 180 12.69 -20.48 8.55
CA PHE A 180 11.75 -21.17 7.67
C PHE A 180 10.35 -21.16 8.30
N TYR A 181 9.33 -20.75 7.54
CA TYR A 181 7.98 -20.52 8.08
C TYR A 181 7.01 -21.66 7.69
N LEU A 182 6.31 -22.21 8.67
CA LEU A 182 5.23 -23.19 8.49
C LEU A 182 3.93 -22.64 9.07
N PHE A 183 2.81 -22.97 8.42
CA PHE A 183 1.49 -22.51 8.83
C PHE A 183 0.51 -23.68 8.94
N LEU A 184 -0.19 -23.76 10.07
CA LEU A 184 -1.23 -24.75 10.36
C LEU A 184 -2.55 -24.02 10.64
N LEU A 185 -3.28 -23.64 9.58
CA LEU A 185 -4.51 -22.84 9.71
C LEU A 185 -5.79 -23.68 9.58
N PRO A 186 -6.72 -23.61 10.54
CA PRO A 186 -8.11 -23.99 10.32
C PRO A 186 -8.83 -22.96 9.45
N SER A 187 -9.98 -23.31 8.88
CA SER A 187 -10.89 -22.36 8.23
C SER A 187 -12.15 -22.11 9.05
N TYR A 188 -12.53 -20.84 9.22
CA TYR A 188 -13.66 -20.41 10.03
C TYR A 188 -14.72 -19.65 9.22
N ASN A 189 -16.00 -19.88 9.52
CA ASN A 189 -17.15 -19.18 8.92
C ASN A 189 -17.66 -18.04 9.82
N ILE A 190 -16.74 -17.41 10.54
CA ILE A 190 -16.95 -16.27 11.45
C ILE A 190 -15.69 -15.41 11.44
N ASP A 191 -15.88 -14.11 11.71
CA ASP A 191 -14.81 -13.15 11.98
C ASP A 191 -13.87 -13.68 13.09
N SER A 192 -12.58 -13.77 12.78
CA SER A 192 -11.59 -14.49 13.57
C SER A 192 -10.18 -13.93 13.40
N ILE A 193 -9.23 -14.41 14.22
CA ILE A 193 -7.81 -14.03 14.14
C ILE A 193 -7.19 -14.34 12.76
N ASN A 194 -7.72 -15.32 12.02
CA ASN A 194 -7.27 -15.60 10.66
C ASN A 194 -7.58 -14.42 9.73
N ASP A 195 -8.74 -13.81 9.87
CA ASP A 195 -9.21 -12.73 9.01
C ASP A 195 -8.42 -11.45 9.31
N THR A 196 -8.17 -11.15 10.59
CA THR A 196 -7.25 -10.08 11.02
C THR A 196 -5.82 -10.30 10.49
N PHE A 197 -5.33 -11.54 10.50
CA PHE A 197 -4.00 -11.87 9.98
C PHE A 197 -3.92 -11.76 8.45
N LEU A 198 -4.93 -12.22 7.72
CA LEU A 198 -5.02 -12.08 6.26
C LEU A 198 -5.14 -10.62 5.84
N GLU A 199 -5.95 -9.82 6.56
CA GLU A 199 -6.05 -8.37 6.35
C GLU A 199 -4.70 -7.68 6.57
N HIS A 200 -3.97 -8.02 7.65
CA HIS A 200 -2.61 -7.52 7.89
C HIS A 200 -1.61 -7.88 6.77
N LEU A 201 -1.64 -9.09 6.22
CA LEU A 201 -0.77 -9.47 5.09
C LEU A 201 -1.15 -8.74 3.79
N ASN A 202 -2.44 -8.53 3.56
CA ASN A 202 -2.95 -7.73 2.45
C ASN A 202 -2.54 -6.25 2.58
N GLU A 203 -2.73 -5.64 3.75
CA GLU A 203 -2.23 -4.28 4.04
C GLU A 203 -0.72 -4.18 3.84
N THR A 204 0.05 -5.13 4.38
CA THR A 204 1.52 -5.18 4.26
C THR A 204 2.00 -5.24 2.80
N HIS A 205 1.30 -5.96 1.92
CA HIS A 205 1.64 -6.03 0.50
C HIS A 205 1.30 -4.75 -0.28
N ASN A 206 0.28 -4.00 0.15
CA ASN A 206 -0.18 -2.78 -0.52
C ASN A 206 0.40 -1.49 0.11
N ASP A 207 1.09 -1.57 1.24
CA ASP A 207 1.76 -0.44 1.87
C ASP A 207 3.06 -0.07 1.14
N PHE A 208 2.98 0.97 0.32
CA PHE A 208 4.09 1.58 -0.43
C PHE A 208 5.32 2.00 0.41
N ARG A 209 5.22 1.98 1.75
CA ARG A 209 6.34 2.25 2.68
C ARG A 209 7.19 1.01 2.98
N ILE A 210 6.64 -0.18 2.71
CA ILE A 210 7.24 -1.50 2.94
C ILE A 210 7.79 -2.02 1.60
N ASP A 211 8.78 -2.92 1.63
CA ASP A 211 9.22 -3.63 0.43
C ASP A 211 8.07 -4.53 -0.06
N THR A 212 7.86 -4.64 -1.38
CA THR A 212 6.81 -5.52 -1.95
C THR A 212 7.00 -7.01 -1.62
N ALA A 213 8.23 -7.42 -1.26
CA ALA A 213 8.55 -8.75 -0.75
C ALA A 213 9.36 -8.67 0.57
N PRO A 214 8.75 -8.22 1.69
CA PRO A 214 9.48 -7.94 2.93
C PRO A 214 9.95 -9.23 3.64
N LEU A 215 9.34 -10.37 3.29
CA LEU A 215 9.73 -11.70 3.74
C LEU A 215 10.72 -12.40 2.79
N ALA A 216 11.20 -11.73 1.74
CA ALA A 216 12.30 -12.21 0.91
C ALA A 216 13.58 -12.63 1.69
N PRO A 217 13.88 -12.16 2.92
CA PRO A 217 14.99 -12.70 3.72
C PRO A 217 14.81 -14.14 4.21
N ILE A 218 13.59 -14.67 4.36
CA ILE A 218 13.38 -16.03 4.89
C ILE A 218 13.80 -17.10 3.88
N LEU A 219 14.12 -18.32 4.35
CA LEU A 219 14.58 -19.41 3.51
C LEU A 219 13.47 -19.94 2.59
N GLY A 220 12.25 -20.01 3.11
CA GLY A 220 11.02 -20.36 2.39
C GLY A 220 9.83 -20.52 3.33
N TYR A 221 8.66 -20.79 2.76
CA TYR A 221 7.43 -21.07 3.52
C TYR A 221 6.63 -22.26 2.95
N SER A 222 5.81 -22.89 3.79
CA SER A 222 4.78 -23.86 3.37
C SER A 222 3.53 -23.77 4.26
N VAL A 223 2.34 -23.96 3.69
CA VAL A 223 1.04 -23.84 4.38
C VAL A 223 0.28 -25.18 4.38
N PHE A 224 -0.38 -25.52 5.49
CA PHE A 224 -1.34 -26.60 5.59
C PHE A 224 -2.69 -26.08 6.14
N GLY A 225 -3.77 -26.34 5.40
CA GLY A 225 -5.14 -25.99 5.75
C GLY A 225 -5.92 -27.14 6.40
N PHE A 226 -6.65 -26.84 7.47
CA PHE A 226 -7.65 -27.72 8.08
C PHE A 226 -9.06 -27.22 7.75
N GLY A 227 -9.71 -27.88 6.80
CA GLY A 227 -11.08 -27.58 6.37
C GLY A 227 -12.12 -28.51 6.99
N ASP A 228 -13.39 -28.12 6.90
CA ASP A 228 -14.53 -29.02 7.12
C ASP A 228 -15.33 -29.04 5.82
N LYS A 229 -15.44 -30.19 5.15
CA LYS A 229 -16.23 -30.35 3.92
C LYS A 229 -17.74 -30.26 4.16
N GLU A 230 -18.19 -30.48 5.39
CA GLU A 230 -19.59 -30.58 5.78
C GLU A 230 -20.00 -29.41 6.69
N GLY A 231 -19.81 -28.18 6.21
CA GLY A 231 -20.13 -26.96 6.98
C GLY A 231 -20.44 -25.69 6.16
N TRP A 232 -20.46 -25.78 4.82
CA TRP A 232 -20.44 -24.62 3.92
C TRP A 232 -21.47 -24.71 2.79
N PRO A 233 -21.86 -23.59 2.15
CA PRO A 233 -22.82 -23.58 1.03
C PRO A 233 -22.33 -24.30 -0.22
N THR A 234 -21.02 -24.25 -0.50
CA THR A 234 -20.30 -25.04 -1.51
C THR A 234 -18.94 -25.46 -0.94
N GLU A 235 -18.25 -26.41 -1.56
CA GLU A 235 -16.93 -26.86 -1.08
C GLU A 235 -15.86 -25.81 -1.34
N GLU A 236 -15.91 -25.17 -2.51
CA GLU A 236 -14.92 -24.21 -3.02
C GLU A 236 -14.83 -22.95 -2.17
N ALA A 237 -15.97 -22.52 -1.59
CA ALA A 237 -16.08 -21.32 -0.78
C ALA A 237 -15.65 -21.50 0.69
N GLY A 238 -15.30 -22.73 1.12
CA GLY A 238 -15.12 -23.03 2.54
C GLY A 238 -14.04 -24.05 2.89
N TYR A 239 -13.72 -24.97 1.98
CA TYR A 239 -12.68 -25.97 2.23
C TYR A 239 -11.28 -25.34 2.13
N CYS A 240 -10.68 -25.11 3.30
CA CYS A 240 -9.33 -24.55 3.47
C CYS A 240 -9.15 -23.12 2.91
N PHE A 241 -10.23 -22.33 2.74
CA PHE A 241 -10.16 -21.04 2.02
C PHE A 241 -9.17 -20.04 2.63
N GLN A 242 -9.15 -19.86 3.96
CA GLN A 242 -8.17 -19.00 4.65
C GLN A 242 -6.72 -19.47 4.46
N ALA A 243 -6.49 -20.78 4.25
CA ALA A 243 -5.16 -21.32 3.96
C ALA A 243 -4.77 -21.12 2.48
N LYS A 244 -5.72 -21.16 1.54
CA LYS A 244 -5.50 -20.77 0.13
C LYS A 244 -5.13 -19.29 0.03
N GLU A 245 -5.84 -18.42 0.76
CA GLU A 245 -5.58 -16.99 0.73
C GLU A 245 -4.23 -16.63 1.39
N LEU A 246 -3.92 -17.25 2.53
CA LEU A 246 -2.62 -17.11 3.17
C LEU A 246 -1.46 -17.49 2.23
N ASP A 247 -1.60 -18.62 1.52
CA ASP A 247 -0.61 -19.07 0.54
C ASP A 247 -0.49 -18.10 -0.67
N ARG A 248 -1.58 -17.43 -1.07
CA ARG A 248 -1.55 -16.36 -2.09
C ARG A 248 -0.77 -15.13 -1.61
N TRP A 249 -0.96 -14.68 -0.37
CA TRP A 249 -0.27 -13.53 0.19
C TRP A 249 1.20 -13.82 0.49
N LEU A 250 1.54 -14.99 1.05
CA LEU A 250 2.92 -15.39 1.30
C LEU A 250 3.72 -15.60 0.01
N ALA A 251 3.09 -16.09 -1.07
CA ALA A 251 3.73 -16.18 -2.38
C ALA A 251 4.21 -14.81 -2.89
N LYS A 252 3.45 -13.74 -2.64
CA LYS A 252 3.85 -12.36 -2.93
C LYS A 252 4.95 -11.89 -1.97
N LEU A 253 4.66 -11.88 -0.67
CA LEU A 253 5.52 -11.28 0.37
C LEU A 253 6.89 -11.94 0.51
N THR A 254 7.05 -13.21 0.14
CA THR A 254 8.34 -13.92 0.20
C THR A 254 9.16 -13.86 -1.09
N GLY A 255 8.65 -13.24 -2.16
CA GLY A 255 9.27 -13.29 -3.48
C GLY A 255 9.17 -14.69 -4.13
N ARG A 256 7.98 -15.30 -4.05
CA ARG A 256 7.63 -16.64 -4.57
C ARG A 256 8.41 -17.82 -3.97
N LYS A 257 8.92 -17.70 -2.73
CA LYS A 257 9.66 -18.77 -2.02
C LYS A 257 8.77 -19.85 -1.37
N ARG A 258 7.78 -20.37 -2.11
CA ARG A 258 6.97 -21.53 -1.67
C ARG A 258 7.83 -22.79 -1.71
N ALA A 259 8.10 -23.38 -0.55
CA ALA A 259 9.00 -24.52 -0.43
C ALA A 259 8.32 -25.87 -0.72
N TYR A 260 7.09 -26.05 -0.25
CA TYR A 260 6.27 -27.23 -0.55
C TYR A 260 4.81 -26.81 -0.83
N PRO A 261 4.06 -27.50 -1.71
CA PRO A 261 2.70 -27.10 -2.07
C PRO A 261 1.74 -27.01 -0.88
N LEU A 262 0.69 -26.20 -1.03
CA LEU A 262 -0.39 -26.06 -0.05
C LEU A 262 -1.02 -27.43 0.28
N GLY A 263 -0.86 -27.86 1.54
CA GLY A 263 -1.53 -29.04 2.06
C GLY A 263 -2.96 -28.72 2.47
N MET A 264 -3.88 -29.65 2.29
CA MET A 264 -5.28 -29.52 2.72
C MET A 264 -5.78 -30.84 3.31
N GLY A 265 -6.41 -30.77 4.48
CA GLY A 265 -6.97 -31.92 5.18
C GLY A 265 -8.34 -31.64 5.78
N ASP A 266 -9.25 -32.61 5.67
CA ASP A 266 -10.58 -32.52 6.26
C ASP A 266 -10.55 -32.97 7.73
N VAL A 267 -11.00 -32.08 8.63
CA VAL A 267 -10.94 -32.24 10.10
C VAL A 267 -11.74 -33.46 10.59
N LYS A 268 -12.78 -33.88 9.87
CA LYS A 268 -13.65 -34.99 10.26
C LYS A 268 -13.13 -36.35 9.80
N SER A 269 -12.48 -36.42 8.63
CA SER A 269 -12.17 -37.70 7.96
C SER A 269 -10.69 -38.03 7.80
N ASN A 270 -9.82 -37.07 7.42
CA ASN A 270 -8.47 -37.41 6.95
C ASN A 270 -7.34 -36.43 7.33
N GLY A 271 -7.63 -35.34 8.07
CA GLY A 271 -6.69 -34.25 8.34
C GLY A 271 -5.32 -34.70 8.86
N THR A 272 -5.29 -35.57 9.88
CA THR A 272 -4.03 -36.09 10.44
C THR A 272 -3.25 -36.97 9.47
N GLN A 273 -3.92 -37.73 8.60
CA GLN A 273 -3.25 -38.51 7.56
C GLN A 273 -2.65 -37.60 6.49
N ARG A 274 -3.43 -36.64 5.98
CA ARG A 274 -2.96 -35.66 4.98
C ARG A 274 -1.80 -34.82 5.52
N LEU A 275 -1.84 -34.42 6.79
CA LEU A 275 -0.73 -33.72 7.46
C LEU A 275 0.53 -34.59 7.50
N SER A 276 0.41 -35.86 7.87
CA SER A 276 1.55 -36.80 7.92
C SER A 276 2.20 -36.99 6.54
N GLU A 277 1.38 -37.21 5.49
CA GLU A 277 1.86 -37.34 4.11
C GLU A 277 2.53 -36.06 3.60
N TRP A 278 1.95 -34.89 3.89
CA TRP A 278 2.52 -33.58 3.58
C TRP A 278 3.85 -33.33 4.33
N THR A 279 3.95 -33.78 5.59
CA THR A 279 5.18 -33.69 6.40
C THR A 279 6.33 -34.44 5.75
N ASN A 280 6.08 -35.61 5.16
CA ASN A 280 7.13 -36.41 4.51
C ASN A 280 7.74 -35.69 3.30
N GLY A 281 6.91 -35.12 2.41
CA GLY A 281 7.42 -34.34 1.27
C GLY A 281 8.08 -33.02 1.68
N LEU A 282 7.58 -32.38 2.75
CA LEU A 282 8.23 -31.22 3.36
C LEU A 282 9.64 -31.56 3.90
N LEU A 283 9.83 -32.75 4.49
CA LEU A 283 11.13 -33.21 4.99
C LEU A 283 12.15 -33.44 3.86
N ASP A 284 11.70 -33.94 2.69
CA ASP A 284 12.57 -34.05 1.51
C ASP A 284 13.08 -32.67 1.06
N VAL A 285 12.22 -31.64 1.06
CA VAL A 285 12.60 -30.26 0.72
C VAL A 285 13.51 -29.64 1.80
N LEU A 286 13.19 -29.79 3.09
CA LEU A 286 14.06 -29.32 4.16
C LEU A 286 15.44 -30.02 4.13
N GLY A 287 15.48 -31.30 3.75
CA GLY A 287 16.70 -32.04 3.50
C GLY A 287 17.49 -31.57 2.28
N GLN A 288 16.84 -31.07 1.22
CA GLN A 288 17.51 -30.39 0.10
C GLN A 288 18.07 -29.05 0.55
N LEU A 289 17.26 -28.19 1.19
CA LEU A 289 17.68 -26.90 1.75
C LEU A 289 18.89 -27.01 2.71
N ALA A 290 18.94 -28.04 3.55
CA ALA A 290 20.06 -28.29 4.46
C ALA A 290 21.34 -28.84 3.78
N ARG A 291 21.26 -29.28 2.52
CA ARG A 291 22.41 -29.68 1.69
C ARG A 291 22.87 -28.55 0.77
N ASP A 292 21.93 -27.94 0.06
CA ASP A 292 22.21 -27.09 -1.10
C ASP A 292 22.19 -25.58 -0.76
N GLY A 293 21.62 -25.21 0.40
CA GLY A 293 21.65 -23.82 0.91
C GLY A 293 20.73 -22.83 0.20
N THR A 294 19.95 -23.30 -0.78
CA THR A 294 18.97 -22.53 -1.54
C THR A 294 17.81 -23.45 -1.92
N LEU A 295 16.63 -22.86 -2.15
CA LEU A 295 15.47 -23.57 -2.71
C LEU A 295 15.64 -23.84 -4.23
N GLY A 296 16.72 -23.33 -4.82
CA GLY A 296 17.01 -23.35 -6.26
C GLY A 296 16.33 -22.21 -7.02
N ASP A 297 16.72 -22.02 -8.29
CA ASP A 297 15.79 -21.44 -9.26
C ASP A 297 14.75 -22.54 -9.53
N GLY A 298 13.56 -22.39 -8.93
CA GLY A 298 12.55 -23.46 -8.82
C GLY A 298 12.00 -23.97 -10.16
N VAL A 299 11.34 -25.13 -10.13
CA VAL A 299 10.72 -25.73 -11.32
C VAL A 299 9.74 -24.72 -11.96
N PRO A 300 9.81 -24.42 -13.27
CA PRO A 300 8.80 -23.61 -13.93
C PRO A 300 7.40 -24.23 -13.71
N GLY A 301 6.52 -23.51 -13.03
CA GLY A 301 5.24 -24.02 -12.51
C GLY A 301 5.14 -24.20 -10.98
N SER A 302 6.26 -24.21 -10.22
CA SER A 302 6.19 -24.28 -8.74
C SER A 302 5.89 -22.92 -8.08
N GLY A 303 5.96 -21.84 -8.85
CA GLY A 303 5.69 -20.46 -8.44
C GLY A 303 4.48 -19.82 -9.12
N ASP A 304 3.67 -20.60 -9.83
CA ASP A 304 2.46 -20.12 -10.51
C ASP A 304 1.22 -20.42 -9.65
N ALA A 305 0.47 -19.36 -9.32
CA ALA A 305 -0.82 -19.47 -8.65
C ALA A 305 -1.92 -19.77 -9.68
N ALA A 306 -1.87 -20.97 -10.28
CA ALA A 306 -2.72 -21.41 -11.40
C ALA A 306 -4.20 -21.69 -11.02
N GLU A 307 -4.76 -20.90 -10.10
CA GLU A 307 -6.21 -20.72 -9.86
C GLU A 307 -6.54 -19.22 -9.64
N SER A 308 -5.71 -18.26 -10.09
CA SER A 308 -5.97 -16.82 -9.88
C SER A 308 -5.52 -15.88 -11.03
N ASP A 309 -5.75 -16.28 -12.27
CA ASP A 309 -5.46 -15.50 -13.49
C ASP A 309 -6.76 -15.22 -14.29
N ASP A 310 -7.75 -14.67 -13.59
CA ASP A 310 -9.11 -14.40 -14.09
C ASP A 310 -9.65 -13.06 -13.52
N GLU A 311 -8.79 -12.03 -13.51
CA GLU A 311 -9.20 -10.62 -13.62
C GLU A 311 -8.22 -9.97 -14.61
N ALA A 312 -8.73 -9.34 -15.66
CA ALA A 312 -7.93 -9.01 -16.83
C ALA A 312 -7.06 -7.75 -16.62
N ASP A 313 -5.74 -7.90 -16.75
CA ASP A 313 -4.83 -6.78 -16.98
C ASP A 313 -5.24 -6.01 -18.24
N VAL A 314 -5.52 -4.72 -18.09
CA VAL A 314 -5.78 -3.79 -19.20
C VAL A 314 -4.97 -2.52 -18.98
N ASP A 315 -4.06 -2.26 -19.92
CA ASP A 315 -3.27 -1.05 -20.13
C ASP A 315 -2.27 -0.64 -19.03
N ASP A 316 -1.07 -1.24 -19.10
CA ASP A 316 0.21 -0.58 -18.77
C ASP A 316 1.27 -0.93 -19.84
N ASP A 317 1.09 -0.37 -21.06
CA ASP A 317 2.07 -0.44 -22.17
C ASP A 317 3.21 0.55 -21.93
N ASP A 318 4.11 0.23 -20.99
CA ASP A 318 5.23 1.10 -20.60
C ASP A 318 6.32 1.10 -21.68
N GLY A 319 6.14 1.97 -22.68
CA GLY A 319 6.82 1.93 -23.97
C GLY A 319 8.34 2.12 -23.92
N GLU A 320 9.08 1.02 -23.88
CA GLU A 320 10.55 1.01 -23.96
C GLU A 320 11.05 1.40 -25.37
N VAL A 321 11.29 2.71 -25.58
CA VAL A 321 11.92 3.24 -26.79
C VAL A 321 13.42 2.93 -26.84
N VAL A 322 13.74 1.68 -27.18
CA VAL A 322 15.10 1.24 -27.50
C VAL A 322 15.57 1.92 -28.80
N PHE A 323 16.60 2.78 -28.69
CA PHE A 323 17.27 3.36 -29.84
C PHE A 323 18.39 2.44 -30.33
N GLU A 324 18.23 1.84 -31.50
CA GLU A 324 19.36 1.36 -32.31
C GLU A 324 19.35 2.03 -33.69
N ASP A 325 20.54 2.39 -34.15
CA ASP A 325 20.84 3.06 -35.41
C ASP A 325 21.58 2.07 -36.32
N ASP A 326 21.08 1.81 -37.54
CA ASP A 326 21.86 1.91 -38.79
C ASP A 326 20.95 1.65 -40.03
N SER A 327 21.57 1.41 -41.18
CA SER A 327 21.07 1.68 -42.52
C SER A 327 20.62 0.46 -43.37
N GLN A 328 19.94 0.78 -44.48
CA GLN A 328 19.33 -0.11 -45.49
C GLN A 328 20.34 -0.96 -46.32
N PRO A 329 19.90 -1.85 -47.26
CA PRO A 329 18.81 -2.86 -47.23
C PRO A 329 19.15 -4.21 -47.98
N LYS A 330 18.32 -5.27 -47.86
CA LYS A 330 17.69 -6.03 -49.01
C LYS A 330 16.98 -7.37 -48.68
N SER A 331 15.91 -7.62 -49.46
CA SER A 331 15.26 -8.87 -49.94
C SER A 331 15.84 -10.27 -49.61
N THR A 332 15.07 -11.38 -49.49
CA THR A 332 13.93 -11.83 -50.36
C THR A 332 12.85 -12.72 -49.68
N LYS A 333 11.62 -12.68 -50.22
CA LYS A 333 10.46 -13.59 -50.02
C LYS A 333 10.45 -14.75 -51.08
N PRO A 334 9.42 -15.64 -51.26
CA PRO A 334 8.02 -15.72 -50.77
C PRO A 334 7.77 -16.99 -49.90
N LYS A 335 6.64 -17.74 -49.81
CA LYS A 335 5.29 -17.94 -50.45
C LYS A 335 4.43 -18.74 -49.42
N SER A 336 3.11 -19.01 -49.42
CA SER A 336 1.81 -18.62 -50.06
C SER A 336 0.69 -19.32 -49.22
N SER A 337 -0.62 -19.06 -49.22
CA SER A 337 -1.59 -18.40 -50.16
C SER A 337 -2.60 -17.55 -49.33
N GLY A 338 -3.83 -17.14 -49.71
CA GLY A 338 -4.70 -17.29 -50.89
C GLY A 338 -5.90 -18.26 -50.67
N THR A 339 -7.13 -18.01 -51.20
CA THR A 339 -7.58 -16.93 -52.10
C THR A 339 -9.13 -16.82 -52.19
N LEU A 340 -9.65 -15.73 -52.78
CA LEU A 340 -11.03 -15.47 -53.28
C LEU A 340 -12.08 -15.11 -52.21
N GLU A 341 -13.13 -14.33 -52.52
CA GLU A 341 -13.74 -14.03 -53.84
C GLU A 341 -14.21 -12.56 -54.00
N ASP A 342 -14.42 -12.15 -55.26
CA ASP A 342 -14.75 -10.80 -55.77
C ASP A 342 -16.05 -10.89 -56.64
N LEU A 343 -16.79 -9.87 -57.08
CA LEU A 343 -16.68 -8.40 -57.14
C LEU A 343 -18.10 -7.84 -57.49
N GLU A 344 -18.41 -6.54 -57.30
CA GLU A 344 -19.09 -5.63 -58.28
C GLU A 344 -19.60 -4.28 -57.70
N ASP A 345 -19.07 -3.18 -58.23
CA ASP A 345 -19.64 -1.84 -58.45
C ASP A 345 -20.60 -1.17 -57.43
N LEU A 346 -20.00 -0.40 -56.48
CA LEU A 346 -20.64 0.79 -55.88
C LEU A 346 -20.06 2.14 -56.39
N GLY A 347 -19.18 2.09 -57.40
CA GLY A 347 -18.50 3.23 -58.00
C GLY A 347 -19.34 4.08 -58.97
N ARG A 348 -20.60 4.41 -58.65
CA ARG A 348 -21.51 5.08 -59.62
C ARG A 348 -22.47 6.16 -59.10
N ILE A 349 -22.29 6.63 -57.86
CA ILE A 349 -23.16 7.65 -57.24
C ILE A 349 -22.45 9.02 -57.06
N LEU A 350 -21.17 9.14 -57.41
CA LEU A 350 -20.37 10.37 -57.28
C LEU A 350 -20.01 11.06 -58.61
N GLN A 351 -20.97 11.16 -59.53
CA GLN A 351 -20.86 12.10 -60.67
C GLN A 351 -22.24 12.56 -61.18
N ASN A 352 -22.74 13.65 -60.58
CA ASN A 352 -23.60 14.67 -61.22
C ASN A 352 -23.89 15.80 -60.23
N ALA A 353 -23.09 16.88 -60.28
CA ALA A 353 -23.29 18.09 -59.48
C ALA A 353 -23.12 19.33 -60.36
N LYS A 354 -24.26 19.85 -60.85
CA LYS A 354 -24.51 21.08 -61.62
C LYS A 354 -26.04 21.25 -61.69
N ASP A 355 -26.65 22.43 -61.57
CA ASP A 355 -26.20 23.78 -61.17
C ASP A 355 -27.13 24.23 -60.00
N ASP A 356 -27.11 25.42 -59.37
CA ASP A 356 -26.42 26.70 -59.59
C ASP A 356 -26.41 27.50 -58.25
N GLY A 357 -25.62 28.59 -58.13
CA GLY A 357 -25.89 29.67 -57.16
C GLY A 357 -24.82 30.05 -56.11
N ALA A 358 -24.17 31.21 -56.33
CA ALA A 358 -23.47 32.07 -55.35
C ALA A 358 -22.07 31.63 -54.81
N LYS A 359 -21.40 32.54 -54.10
CA LYS A 359 -19.93 32.60 -53.90
C LYS A 359 -19.48 32.61 -52.41
N PRO A 360 -18.21 32.30 -52.10
CA PRO A 360 -17.81 31.75 -50.80
C PRO A 360 -17.12 32.72 -49.81
N ALA A 361 -16.97 32.25 -48.57
CA ALA A 361 -16.06 32.76 -47.54
C ALA A 361 -15.40 31.58 -46.78
N ALA A 362 -14.36 31.85 -45.98
CA ALA A 362 -13.48 30.85 -45.35
C ALA A 362 -14.07 30.15 -44.11
N PRO A 363 -13.60 28.94 -43.73
CA PRO A 363 -14.14 28.17 -42.61
C PRO A 363 -13.65 28.65 -41.24
N LEU A 364 -14.54 28.66 -40.25
CA LEU A 364 -14.24 28.78 -38.83
C LEU A 364 -15.18 27.87 -38.02
N ALA A 365 -14.75 27.55 -36.80
CA ALA A 365 -15.30 26.59 -35.83
C ALA A 365 -16.81 26.28 -35.89
N ILE A 366 -17.15 24.99 -35.77
CA ILE A 366 -18.51 24.51 -35.53
C ILE A 366 -18.64 24.01 -34.08
N ASP A 367 -19.27 24.83 -33.24
CA ASP A 367 -19.87 24.42 -31.98
C ASP A 367 -21.15 23.58 -32.26
N PHE A 368 -21.38 22.53 -31.47
CA PHE A 368 -22.53 21.62 -31.60
C PHE A 368 -23.41 21.54 -30.34
N THR A 369 -23.33 22.55 -29.47
CA THR A 369 -24.13 22.62 -28.23
C THR A 369 -25.50 23.29 -28.40
N THR A 370 -26.45 22.64 -29.09
CA THR A 370 -27.88 22.84 -28.74
C THR A 370 -28.78 21.66 -29.10
N THR A 371 -29.82 21.45 -28.29
CA THR A 371 -30.77 20.34 -28.42
C THR A 371 -32.02 20.76 -29.21
N THR A 372 -32.69 19.87 -29.93
CA THR A 372 -33.68 18.93 -29.37
C THR A 372 -34.05 17.88 -30.44
N SER A 373 -34.30 16.61 -30.10
CA SER A 373 -35.64 16.21 -29.63
C SER A 373 -35.69 14.88 -28.84
N LYS A 374 -36.03 14.98 -27.55
CA LYS A 374 -36.78 14.03 -26.70
C LYS A 374 -36.60 12.51 -26.95
N ARG A 375 -35.72 11.89 -26.17
CA ARG A 375 -35.97 10.57 -25.56
C ARG A 375 -35.70 10.69 -24.06
N LYS A 376 -36.68 10.36 -23.21
CA LYS A 376 -36.50 10.43 -21.74
C LYS A 376 -35.66 9.24 -21.26
N GLN A 377 -34.36 9.46 -21.07
CA GLN A 377 -33.63 8.76 -20.02
C GLN A 377 -33.84 9.52 -18.70
N PRO A 378 -33.84 8.84 -17.54
CA PRO A 378 -33.74 9.53 -16.26
C PRO A 378 -32.37 10.22 -16.18
N VAL A 379 -32.34 11.48 -15.80
CA VAL A 379 -31.08 12.15 -15.45
C VAL A 379 -30.51 11.41 -14.25
N GLN A 380 -29.34 10.79 -14.39
CA GLN A 380 -28.55 10.42 -13.23
C GLN A 380 -28.19 11.72 -12.51
N ALA A 381 -28.80 11.93 -11.34
CA ALA A 381 -28.30 12.92 -10.42
C ALA A 381 -26.84 12.56 -10.12
N VAL A 382 -25.94 13.56 -10.18
CA VAL A 382 -24.57 13.39 -9.73
C VAL A 382 -24.66 12.92 -8.27
N LYS A 383 -24.26 11.67 -8.02
CA LYS A 383 -24.13 11.17 -6.67
C LYS A 383 -22.90 11.84 -6.08
N GLU A 384 -23.04 12.46 -4.92
CA GLU A 384 -21.91 12.60 -4.01
C GLU A 384 -21.28 11.21 -3.87
N MET A 385 -19.99 11.06 -4.20
CA MET A 385 -19.28 9.78 -4.01
C MET A 385 -18.94 9.54 -2.53
N VAL A 386 -18.90 10.61 -1.75
CA VAL A 386 -18.78 10.59 -0.29
C VAL A 386 -19.98 11.32 0.34
N PRO A 387 -21.22 10.77 0.30
CA PRO A 387 -22.32 11.37 1.05
C PRO A 387 -22.00 11.43 2.54
N LYS A 388 -22.75 12.23 3.31
CA LYS A 388 -22.67 12.25 4.80
C LYS A 388 -23.04 10.89 5.46
N ASN A 389 -23.53 9.94 4.65
CA ASN A 389 -23.82 8.55 5.01
C ASN A 389 -22.77 7.54 4.49
N SER A 390 -21.72 7.97 3.78
CA SER A 390 -20.72 7.08 3.17
C SER A 390 -19.92 6.28 4.20
N PRO A 391 -19.36 5.10 3.82
CA PRO A 391 -18.41 4.39 4.67
C PRO A 391 -17.22 5.26 5.05
N THR A 392 -16.59 5.98 4.10
CA THR A 392 -15.37 6.76 4.34
C THR A 392 -15.58 7.93 5.30
N TYR A 393 -16.61 8.76 5.09
CA TYR A 393 -16.95 9.85 6.01
C TYR A 393 -17.30 9.30 7.40
N ASN A 394 -18.09 8.21 7.45
CA ASN A 394 -18.40 7.55 8.71
C ASN A 394 -17.15 6.99 9.40
N SER A 395 -16.22 6.36 8.68
CA SER A 395 -15.03 5.73 9.28
C SER A 395 -14.06 6.76 9.82
N LEU A 396 -13.71 7.80 9.06
CA LEU A 396 -12.86 8.90 9.54
C LEU A 396 -13.48 9.58 10.79
N THR A 397 -14.78 9.85 10.73
CA THR A 397 -15.53 10.48 11.83
C THR A 397 -15.67 9.54 13.05
N LYS A 398 -15.90 8.24 12.84
CA LYS A 398 -15.99 7.22 13.90
C LYS A 398 -14.64 6.97 14.56
N GLN A 399 -13.54 6.88 13.80
CA GLN A 399 -12.18 6.72 14.30
C GLN A 399 -11.81 7.91 15.18
N GLY A 400 -11.96 9.14 14.67
CA GLY A 400 -11.75 10.37 15.43
C GLY A 400 -12.57 10.42 16.72
N TYR A 401 -13.88 10.19 16.65
CA TYR A 401 -14.72 10.13 17.85
C TYR A 401 -14.43 8.92 18.75
N SER A 402 -13.85 7.82 18.27
CA SER A 402 -13.44 6.68 19.11
C SER A 402 -12.25 7.08 19.98
N ILE A 403 -11.21 7.65 19.36
CA ILE A 403 -10.01 8.16 20.05
C ILE A 403 -10.42 9.20 21.11
N ILE A 404 -11.29 10.15 20.76
CA ILE A 404 -11.75 11.17 21.71
C ILE A 404 -12.63 10.53 22.81
N LYS A 405 -13.47 9.53 22.52
CA LYS A 405 -14.29 8.82 23.54
C LYS A 405 -13.42 8.12 24.59
N MET A 406 -12.27 7.57 24.22
CA MET A 406 -11.34 6.92 25.17
C MET A 406 -10.81 7.90 26.24
N MET A 407 -10.75 9.20 25.94
CA MET A 407 -10.33 10.22 26.91
C MET A 407 -11.42 10.58 27.96
N ARG A 408 -12.60 9.97 27.90
CA ARG A 408 -13.71 10.26 28.83
C ARG A 408 -13.39 9.78 30.24
N GLY A 409 -13.20 10.72 31.17
CA GLY A 409 -12.93 10.42 32.58
C GLY A 409 -11.45 10.23 32.92
N VAL A 410 -10.55 10.41 31.96
CA VAL A 410 -9.10 10.47 32.22
C VAL A 410 -8.79 11.69 33.10
N PRO A 411 -8.05 11.55 34.21
CA PRO A 411 -7.69 12.67 35.08
C PRO A 411 -7.00 13.82 34.33
N GLY A 412 -7.43 15.06 34.60
CA GLY A 412 -6.94 16.26 33.92
C GLY A 412 -7.70 16.65 32.64
N VAL A 413 -8.52 15.75 32.07
CA VAL A 413 -9.36 16.10 30.91
C VAL A 413 -10.50 17.04 31.35
N ARG A 414 -10.49 18.26 30.79
CA ARG A 414 -11.51 19.29 31.02
C ARG A 414 -12.79 18.97 30.27
N ALA A 415 -13.93 18.93 30.96
CA ALA A 415 -15.21 18.48 30.40
C ALA A 415 -15.70 19.36 29.23
N GLU A 416 -15.46 20.67 29.31
CA GLU A 416 -15.75 21.63 28.26
C GLU A 416 -14.88 21.43 27.00
N ARG A 417 -13.59 21.06 27.18
CA ARG A 417 -12.69 20.72 26.07
C ARG A 417 -13.03 19.38 25.44
N PHE A 418 -13.47 18.41 26.24
CA PHE A 418 -13.99 17.13 25.74
C PHE A 418 -15.26 17.33 24.89
N ALA A 419 -16.18 18.20 25.33
CA ALA A 419 -17.37 18.55 24.57
C ALA A 419 -17.05 19.34 23.28
N GLU A 420 -16.06 20.25 23.34
CA GLU A 420 -15.55 20.98 22.18
C GLU A 420 -14.93 20.03 21.13
N ALA A 421 -14.10 19.08 21.56
CA ALA A 421 -13.46 18.08 20.69
C ALA A 421 -14.47 17.14 20.00
N MET A 422 -15.64 16.91 20.60
CA MET A 422 -16.75 16.14 19.97
C MET A 422 -17.44 16.89 18.82
N ARG A 423 -16.94 18.05 18.39
CA ARG A 423 -17.38 18.76 17.18
C ARG A 423 -16.16 19.15 16.35
N ILE A 424 -15.87 18.35 15.32
CA ILE A 424 -14.78 18.59 14.37
C ILE A 424 -14.95 19.98 13.71
N ARG A 425 -13.88 20.77 13.68
CA ARG A 425 -13.81 22.10 13.03
C ARG A 425 -12.62 22.27 12.08
N HIS A 426 -11.62 21.39 12.19
CA HIS A 426 -10.38 21.46 11.42
C HIS A 426 -9.98 20.04 11.01
N CYS A 427 -9.51 19.87 9.77
CA CYS A 427 -8.99 18.61 9.24
C CYS A 427 -7.56 18.83 8.72
N ALA A 428 -6.60 18.06 9.23
CA ALA A 428 -5.19 18.13 8.86
C ALA A 428 -4.82 16.94 7.98
N LEU A 429 -4.66 17.19 6.68
CA LEU A 429 -4.27 16.20 5.69
C LEU A 429 -2.75 16.15 5.67
N SER A 430 -2.19 15.43 6.66
CA SER A 430 -0.75 15.50 6.98
C SER A 430 -0.23 14.34 7.84
N LEU A 431 -0.89 13.16 7.82
CA LEU A 431 -0.57 12.06 8.74
C LEU A 431 0.50 11.10 8.17
N VAL A 432 0.17 10.41 7.08
CA VAL A 432 1.03 9.45 6.35
C VAL A 432 0.68 9.57 4.86
N GLY A 433 1.67 9.37 3.98
CA GLY A 433 1.50 9.47 2.54
C GLY A 433 1.40 10.91 2.02
N GLU A 434 1.07 11.03 0.74
CA GLU A 434 0.96 12.32 0.04
C GLU A 434 -0.51 12.61 -0.28
N PRO A 435 -1.21 13.49 0.46
CA PRO A 435 -2.64 13.72 0.29
C PRO A 435 -3.00 14.32 -1.07
N ILE A 436 -2.09 15.02 -1.75
CA ILE A 436 -2.36 15.59 -3.08
C ILE A 436 -2.34 14.55 -4.21
N PHE A 437 -1.88 13.33 -3.92
CA PHE A 437 -1.93 12.20 -4.85
C PHE A 437 -3.31 11.53 -4.89
N TYR A 438 -4.19 11.78 -3.90
CA TYR A 438 -5.54 11.21 -3.88
C TYR A 438 -6.40 11.79 -5.00
N PRO A 439 -6.92 10.99 -5.96
CA PRO A 439 -7.59 11.52 -7.17
C PRO A 439 -8.82 12.39 -6.88
N HIS A 440 -9.52 12.13 -5.78
CA HIS A 440 -10.75 12.85 -5.38
C HIS A 440 -10.48 13.92 -4.30
N ILE A 441 -9.24 14.44 -4.19
CA ILE A 441 -8.86 15.43 -3.18
C ILE A 441 -9.76 16.68 -3.20
N ASN A 442 -10.11 17.18 -4.39
CA ASN A 442 -10.99 18.34 -4.53
C ASN A 442 -12.44 18.07 -4.08
N GLU A 443 -13.00 16.89 -4.39
CA GLU A 443 -14.33 16.47 -3.90
C GLU A 443 -14.35 16.34 -2.36
N PHE A 444 -13.27 15.78 -1.79
CA PHE A 444 -13.14 15.62 -0.35
C PHE A 444 -12.98 16.97 0.37
N LEU A 445 -12.30 17.94 -0.25
CA LEU A 445 -12.22 19.33 0.22
C LEU A 445 -13.58 20.03 0.18
N GLU A 446 -14.34 19.89 -0.91
CA GLU A 446 -15.69 20.42 -1.04
C GLU A 446 -16.62 19.85 0.05
N MET A 447 -16.57 18.54 0.29
CA MET A 447 -17.31 17.89 1.38
C MET A 447 -16.94 18.44 2.77
N LEU A 448 -15.65 18.62 3.06
CA LEU A 448 -15.19 19.20 4.34
C LEU A 448 -15.66 20.65 4.51
N HIS A 449 -15.57 21.46 3.45
CA HIS A 449 -15.96 22.87 3.50
C HIS A 449 -17.48 23.06 3.55
N GLY A 450 -18.26 22.17 2.93
CA GLY A 450 -19.73 22.13 3.03
C GLY A 450 -20.27 21.78 4.43
N ASP A 451 -19.44 21.24 5.32
CA ASP A 451 -19.72 21.12 6.77
C ASP A 451 -18.94 22.15 7.63
N ARG A 452 -18.34 23.17 6.98
CA ARG A 452 -17.51 24.22 7.58
C ARG A 452 -16.39 23.68 8.50
N ILE A 453 -15.73 22.63 8.00
CA ILE A 453 -14.50 22.03 8.56
C ILE A 453 -13.31 22.53 7.74
N SER A 454 -12.37 23.25 8.36
CA SER A 454 -11.28 23.91 7.62
C SER A 454 -10.18 22.92 7.22
N SER A 455 -9.65 23.01 6.01
CA SER A 455 -8.62 22.11 5.51
C SER A 455 -7.20 22.68 5.65
N PHE A 456 -6.33 21.86 6.23
CA PHE A 456 -4.89 22.10 6.34
C PHE A 456 -4.18 20.98 5.57
N LEU A 457 -3.81 21.23 4.32
CA LEU A 457 -3.18 20.22 3.44
C LEU A 457 -1.66 20.40 3.47
N VAL A 458 -0.93 19.34 3.82
CA VAL A 458 0.54 19.29 3.76
C VAL A 458 0.93 18.36 2.63
N CYS A 459 1.66 18.87 1.64
CA CYS A 459 2.24 18.09 0.56
C CYS A 459 3.76 18.24 0.49
N ASN A 460 4.42 17.25 -0.08
CA ASN A 460 5.77 17.37 -0.60
C ASN A 460 5.73 18.06 -1.99
N ALA A 461 6.85 18.62 -2.43
CA ALA A 461 6.92 19.34 -3.69
C ALA A 461 7.18 18.44 -4.93
N GLN A 462 6.60 17.24 -5.03
CA GLN A 462 6.83 16.31 -6.17
C GLN A 462 5.69 16.21 -7.20
N HIS A 463 4.50 16.75 -6.89
CA HIS A 463 3.29 16.56 -7.70
C HIS A 463 2.77 17.88 -8.29
N PRO A 464 3.47 18.50 -9.26
CA PRO A 464 3.16 19.84 -9.74
C PRO A 464 1.81 19.95 -10.45
N ASP A 465 1.37 18.93 -11.18
CA ASP A 465 0.11 18.98 -11.93
C ASP A 465 -1.11 18.88 -11.00
N GLN A 466 -1.05 17.97 -10.02
CA GLN A 466 -2.00 17.89 -8.91
C GLN A 466 -1.98 19.17 -8.06
N LEU A 467 -0.78 19.73 -7.78
CA LEU A 467 -0.64 20.99 -7.07
C LEU A 467 -1.28 22.14 -7.85
N ALA A 468 -1.11 22.23 -9.17
CA ALA A 468 -1.78 23.26 -9.97
C ALA A 468 -3.32 23.12 -9.88
N ALA A 469 -3.83 21.91 -10.08
CA ALA A 469 -5.25 21.56 -10.08
C ALA A 469 -5.94 21.55 -8.70
N LEU A 470 -5.20 21.74 -7.61
CA LEU A 470 -5.78 21.79 -6.26
C LEU A 470 -6.66 23.04 -6.08
N ASN A 471 -7.91 22.84 -5.65
CA ASN A 471 -8.85 23.91 -5.33
C ASN A 471 -8.43 24.69 -4.06
N HIS A 472 -9.26 25.61 -3.58
CA HIS A 472 -9.00 26.29 -2.31
C HIS A 472 -8.82 25.29 -1.14
N VAL A 473 -7.82 25.57 -0.30
CA VAL A 473 -7.70 25.00 1.05
C VAL A 473 -7.49 26.14 2.04
N THR A 474 -7.95 25.99 3.28
CA THR A 474 -7.83 27.04 4.30
C THR A 474 -6.37 27.37 4.61
N GLN A 475 -5.49 26.36 4.57
CA GLN A 475 -4.05 26.57 4.52
C GLN A 475 -3.35 25.46 3.71
N LEU A 476 -2.51 25.86 2.76
CA LEU A 476 -1.66 24.99 1.95
C LEU A 476 -0.23 25.03 2.49
N TYR A 477 0.21 23.91 3.04
CA TYR A 477 1.59 23.67 3.44
C TYR A 477 2.35 22.92 2.35
N VAL A 478 3.59 23.34 2.12
CA VAL A 478 4.57 22.55 1.38
C VAL A 478 5.80 22.33 2.25
N SER A 479 6.15 21.06 2.45
CA SER A 479 7.37 20.67 3.16
C SER A 479 8.59 20.95 2.28
N ILE A 480 9.56 21.67 2.83
CA ILE A 480 10.80 22.08 2.17
C ILE A 480 11.95 21.70 3.08
N ASP A 481 12.34 20.43 3.06
CA ASP A 481 13.27 19.86 4.04
C ASP A 481 14.76 20.02 3.65
N ALA A 482 15.04 20.53 2.44
CA ALA A 482 16.38 20.85 1.95
C ALA A 482 16.40 22.08 1.02
N SER A 483 17.53 22.80 0.97
CA SER A 483 17.68 24.00 0.12
C SER A 483 18.14 23.76 -1.33
N ASN A 484 18.71 22.59 -1.63
CA ASN A 484 19.43 22.33 -2.90
C ASN A 484 19.25 20.87 -3.38
N LYS A 485 19.55 20.59 -4.67
CA LYS A 485 19.29 19.30 -5.32
C LYS A 485 20.01 18.13 -4.65
N GLU A 486 21.24 18.36 -4.17
CA GLU A 486 22.09 17.37 -3.52
C GLU A 486 21.59 17.04 -2.10
N SER A 487 21.28 18.05 -1.28
CA SER A 487 20.68 17.87 0.05
C SER A 487 19.29 17.21 -0.05
N LEU A 488 18.43 17.66 -0.97
CA LEU A 488 17.09 17.09 -1.18
C LEU A 488 17.16 15.60 -1.55
N ARG A 489 18.09 15.22 -2.42
CA ARG A 489 18.30 13.80 -2.78
C ARG A 489 18.80 12.96 -1.60
N LYS A 490 19.58 13.55 -0.69
CA LYS A 490 20.14 12.88 0.49
C LYS A 490 19.11 12.69 1.61
N ILE A 491 18.25 13.69 1.83
CA ILE A 491 17.28 13.74 2.92
C ILE A 491 15.99 13.00 2.49
N ASP A 492 15.28 13.52 1.49
CA ASP A 492 13.95 13.06 1.07
C ASP A 492 13.97 11.72 0.31
N ARG A 493 15.12 11.34 -0.26
CA ARG A 493 15.32 10.14 -1.10
C ARG A 493 14.20 9.94 -2.16
N PRO A 494 13.90 10.96 -2.99
CA PRO A 494 12.69 10.98 -3.81
C PRO A 494 12.70 9.92 -4.92
N LEU A 495 11.51 9.37 -5.20
CA LEU A 495 11.29 8.28 -6.17
C LEU A 495 11.51 8.71 -7.63
N HIS A 496 11.09 9.93 -7.99
CA HIS A 496 11.14 10.42 -9.36
C HIS A 496 12.55 10.84 -9.79
N ARG A 497 12.93 10.54 -11.04
CA ARG A 497 14.27 10.90 -11.58
C ARG A 497 14.42 12.42 -11.80
N ASP A 498 13.30 13.09 -12.09
CA ASP A 498 13.12 14.53 -12.31
C ASP A 498 12.65 15.28 -11.03
N PHE A 499 12.93 14.72 -9.84
CA PHE A 499 12.45 15.23 -8.55
C PHE A 499 12.71 16.72 -8.29
N TRP A 500 13.82 17.25 -8.77
CA TRP A 500 14.20 18.66 -8.57
C TRP A 500 13.49 19.57 -9.56
N GLU A 501 13.29 19.09 -10.77
CA GLU A 501 12.59 19.80 -11.83
C GLU A 501 11.09 19.92 -11.46
N ARG A 502 10.51 18.85 -10.88
CA ARG A 502 9.20 18.85 -10.20
C ARG A 502 9.14 19.86 -9.05
N PHE A 503 10.10 19.78 -8.12
CA PHE A 503 10.22 20.68 -6.97
C PHE A 503 10.24 22.15 -7.40
N GLN A 504 11.08 22.50 -8.37
CA GLN A 504 11.21 23.86 -8.89
C GLN A 504 9.91 24.37 -9.54
N ARG A 505 9.16 23.51 -10.24
CA ARG A 505 7.82 23.82 -10.80
C ARG A 505 6.77 24.00 -9.71
N CYS A 506 6.79 23.19 -8.64
CA CYS A 506 5.93 23.38 -7.47
C CYS A 506 6.15 24.75 -6.80
N LEU A 507 7.41 25.22 -6.69
CA LEU A 507 7.69 26.54 -6.11
C LEU A 507 7.10 27.70 -6.95
N GLU A 508 7.06 27.54 -8.27
CA GLU A 508 6.44 28.49 -9.20
C GLU A 508 4.92 28.52 -9.04
N ILE A 509 4.26 27.35 -8.96
CA ILE A 509 2.82 27.24 -8.71
C ILE A 509 2.43 27.89 -7.37
N LEU A 510 3.25 27.73 -6.32
CA LEU A 510 3.03 28.42 -5.04
C LEU A 510 3.19 29.94 -5.13
N ARG A 511 4.04 30.44 -6.03
CA ARG A 511 4.22 31.88 -6.32
C ARG A 511 2.99 32.51 -6.96
N GLU A 512 2.12 31.70 -7.57
CA GLU A 512 0.83 32.10 -8.09
C GLU A 512 -0.28 31.87 -7.04
N LYS A 513 -0.38 30.67 -6.46
CA LYS A 513 -1.42 30.31 -5.47
C LYS A 513 -1.39 31.18 -4.20
N ARG A 514 -0.25 31.77 -3.81
CA ARG A 514 -0.17 32.75 -2.69
C ARG A 514 -1.08 33.98 -2.81
N PHE A 515 -1.64 34.23 -3.99
CA PHE A 515 -2.63 35.29 -4.20
C PHE A 515 -4.08 34.80 -4.03
N LYS A 516 -4.33 33.50 -4.20
CA LYS A 516 -5.65 32.89 -3.95
C LYS A 516 -5.78 32.39 -2.51
N GLN A 517 -4.81 31.61 -2.04
CA GLN A 517 -4.89 30.91 -0.77
C GLN A 517 -3.63 31.07 0.09
N ARG A 518 -3.76 30.70 1.37
CA ARG A 518 -2.71 30.87 2.37
C ARG A 518 -1.62 29.80 2.20
N THR A 519 -0.51 30.17 1.56
CA THR A 519 0.63 29.27 1.32
C THR A 519 1.68 29.35 2.44
N VAL A 520 2.19 28.20 2.89
CA VAL A 520 3.18 28.11 3.97
C VAL A 520 4.29 27.15 3.56
N PHE A 521 5.54 27.62 3.60
CA PHE A 521 6.70 26.72 3.63
C PHE A 521 6.84 26.15 5.03
N ARG A 522 7.01 24.83 5.15
CA ARG A 522 7.36 24.17 6.41
C ARG A 522 8.77 23.61 6.31
N LEU A 523 9.70 24.16 7.11
CA LEU A 523 11.10 23.75 7.16
C LEU A 523 11.33 22.86 8.39
N THR A 524 11.70 21.60 8.21
CA THR A 524 12.08 20.72 9.33
C THR A 524 13.59 20.80 9.57
N LEU A 525 14.01 21.48 10.64
CA LEU A 525 15.43 21.63 10.97
C LEU A 525 15.98 20.38 11.67
N VAL A 526 17.05 19.83 11.09
CA VAL A 526 17.77 18.63 11.53
C VAL A 526 19.25 18.99 11.70
N LYS A 527 19.73 18.90 12.94
CA LYS A 527 21.09 19.28 13.31
C LYS A 527 22.13 18.35 12.67
N GLY A 528 23.17 18.94 12.08
CA GLY A 528 24.16 18.25 11.25
C GLY A 528 23.69 17.89 9.83
N PHE A 529 22.51 18.36 9.41
CA PHE A 529 21.99 18.14 8.05
C PHE A 529 21.67 19.44 7.30
N ASN A 530 20.83 20.34 7.85
CA ASN A 530 20.31 21.51 7.13
C ASN A 530 20.28 22.83 7.94
N ILE A 531 21.02 22.91 9.05
CA ILE A 531 21.12 24.12 9.89
C ILE A 531 22.36 24.96 9.56
N GLU A 532 23.50 24.30 9.34
CA GLU A 532 24.77 24.96 9.01
C GLU A 532 24.79 25.36 7.52
N ASP A 533 25.16 26.61 7.23
CA ASP A 533 25.23 27.27 5.90
C ASP A 533 23.96 27.30 5.00
N GLU A 534 22.94 26.46 5.22
CA GLU A 534 21.77 26.38 4.31
C GLU A 534 20.80 27.59 4.38
N ALA A 535 20.87 28.46 5.40
CA ALA A 535 19.95 29.61 5.55
C ALA A 535 19.89 30.54 4.31
N LYS A 536 21.00 30.64 3.56
CA LYS A 536 21.03 31.36 2.27
C LYS A 536 20.27 30.62 1.17
N GLY A 537 20.41 29.30 1.09
CA GLY A 537 19.71 28.46 0.12
C GLY A 537 18.20 28.45 0.36
N TYR A 538 17.77 28.35 1.62
CA TYR A 538 16.35 28.52 1.97
C TYR A 538 15.83 29.90 1.58
N ALA A 539 16.63 30.97 1.69
CA ALA A 539 16.26 32.28 1.18
C ALA A 539 16.15 32.33 -0.35
N ASP A 540 16.95 31.57 -1.11
CA ASP A 540 16.80 31.41 -2.57
C ASP A 540 15.43 30.78 -2.91
N LEU A 541 15.00 29.76 -2.15
CA LEU A 541 13.70 29.11 -2.34
C LEU A 541 12.51 30.01 -1.96
N VAL A 542 12.64 30.76 -0.85
CA VAL A 542 11.63 31.75 -0.42
C VAL A 542 11.55 32.91 -1.41
N GLU A 543 12.66 33.37 -1.99
CA GLU A 543 12.65 34.38 -3.05
C GLU A 543 11.94 33.88 -4.33
N LYS A 544 12.09 32.58 -4.65
CA LYS A 544 11.42 31.95 -5.79
C LYS A 544 9.91 31.76 -5.57
N SER A 545 9.46 31.32 -4.40
CA SER A 545 8.04 31.04 -4.16
C SER A 545 7.25 32.20 -3.56
N LEU A 546 7.88 33.06 -2.74
CA LEU A 546 7.22 34.11 -1.96
C LEU A 546 5.99 33.62 -1.17
N PRO A 547 6.09 32.53 -0.38
CA PRO A 547 4.96 32.00 0.38
C PRO A 547 4.42 33.04 1.38
N CYS A 548 3.15 32.94 1.76
CA CYS A 548 2.57 33.85 2.76
C CYS A 548 3.30 33.76 4.11
N PHE A 549 3.74 32.56 4.49
CA PHE A 549 4.50 32.30 5.72
C PHE A 549 5.62 31.27 5.51
N VAL A 550 6.60 31.28 6.41
CA VAL A 550 7.62 30.24 6.55
C VAL A 550 7.59 29.76 8.01
N GLU A 551 7.10 28.56 8.23
CA GLU A 551 7.08 27.88 9.53
C GLU A 551 8.35 27.04 9.67
N VAL A 552 9.22 27.40 10.62
CA VAL A 552 10.49 26.72 10.85
C VAL A 552 10.41 25.95 12.16
N LYS A 553 10.56 24.63 12.09
CA LYS A 553 10.37 23.74 13.24
C LYS A 553 11.55 22.79 13.44
N GLY A 554 12.05 22.67 14.66
CA GLY A 554 13.01 21.63 15.04
C GLY A 554 12.42 20.22 14.90
N VAL A 555 13.20 19.29 14.34
CA VAL A 555 12.82 17.87 14.24
C VAL A 555 12.58 17.27 15.62
N THR A 556 11.61 16.36 15.73
CA THR A 556 11.33 15.60 16.96
C THR A 556 11.71 14.15 16.73
N TYR A 557 12.58 13.59 17.58
CA TYR A 557 13.05 12.21 17.44
C TYR A 557 12.02 11.22 18.00
N CYS A 558 11.45 10.38 17.14
CA CYS A 558 10.38 9.43 17.50
C CYS A 558 10.89 8.06 17.98
N GLY A 559 12.19 7.76 17.86
CA GLY A 559 12.79 6.52 18.36
C GLY A 559 12.44 5.22 17.63
N THR A 560 11.76 5.30 16.48
CA THR A 560 11.37 4.13 15.68
C THR A 560 12.55 3.52 14.92
N SER A 561 12.42 2.25 14.53
CA SER A 561 13.36 1.53 13.64
C SER A 561 13.70 2.32 12.37
N THR A 562 12.72 2.99 11.78
CA THR A 562 12.86 3.89 10.62
C THR A 562 13.79 5.08 10.89
N SER A 563 13.78 5.64 12.10
CA SER A 563 14.66 6.77 12.45
C SER A 563 16.13 6.32 12.54
N SER A 564 16.37 5.11 13.07
CA SER A 564 17.70 4.48 13.09
C SER A 564 18.22 4.16 11.69
N SER A 565 17.38 3.63 10.78
CA SER A 565 17.78 3.32 9.39
C SER A 565 17.92 4.56 8.49
N ALA A 566 17.29 5.68 8.87
CA ALA A 566 17.56 6.99 8.29
C ALA A 566 18.91 7.59 8.73
N GLY A 567 19.53 7.06 9.80
CA GLY A 567 20.74 7.62 10.42
C GLY A 567 20.47 8.83 11.32
N LEU A 568 19.24 9.00 11.79
CA LEU A 568 18.85 10.05 12.73
C LEU A 568 19.02 9.57 14.17
N SER A 569 19.36 10.49 15.05
CA SER A 569 19.54 10.26 16.48
C SER A 569 19.03 11.44 17.31
N MET A 570 18.97 11.29 18.63
CA MET A 570 18.64 12.40 19.53
C MET A 570 19.64 13.58 19.43
N ALA A 571 20.86 13.36 18.95
CA ALA A 571 21.84 14.43 18.71
C ALA A 571 21.52 15.29 17.47
N ASN A 572 20.59 14.85 16.62
CA ASN A 572 20.11 15.58 15.44
C ASN A 572 18.88 16.46 15.73
N VAL A 573 18.33 16.39 16.96
CA VAL A 573 17.29 17.31 17.44
C VAL A 573 17.97 18.64 17.83
N PRO A 574 17.62 19.77 17.18
CA PRO A 574 18.17 21.06 17.57
C PRO A 574 17.56 21.56 18.89
N PHE A 575 18.33 22.34 19.64
CA PHE A 575 17.80 23.14 20.74
C PHE A 575 17.00 24.35 20.22
N TYR A 576 16.15 24.95 21.06
CA TYR A 576 15.30 26.06 20.64
C TYR A 576 16.13 27.26 20.16
N GLU A 577 17.22 27.52 20.87
CA GLU A 577 18.20 28.56 20.60
C GLU A 577 18.81 28.41 19.20
N GLU A 578 19.05 27.18 18.73
CA GLU A 578 19.60 26.90 17.39
C GLU A 578 18.57 27.19 16.28
N VAL A 579 17.28 26.94 16.56
CA VAL A 579 16.17 27.33 15.67
C VAL A 579 16.03 28.86 15.63
N CYS A 580 16.18 29.54 16.78
CA CYS A 580 16.18 31.00 16.87
C CYS A 580 17.33 31.64 16.09
N GLU A 581 18.54 31.08 16.17
CA GLU A 581 19.72 31.54 15.42
C GLU A 581 19.52 31.38 13.91
N PHE A 582 19.07 30.21 13.45
CA PHE A 582 18.74 29.96 12.04
C PHE A 582 17.68 30.92 11.52
N VAL A 583 16.58 31.10 12.26
CA VAL A 583 15.47 31.98 11.84
C VAL A 583 15.91 33.45 11.80
N THR A 584 16.74 33.88 12.73
CA THR A 584 17.34 35.23 12.72
C THR A 584 18.32 35.41 11.56
N ALA A 585 19.03 34.36 11.15
CA ALA A 585 19.88 34.37 9.95
C ALA A 585 19.06 34.45 8.66
N LEU A 586 18.01 33.64 8.53
CA LEU A 586 17.08 33.64 7.40
C LEU A 586 16.37 34.99 7.28
N GLU A 587 15.82 35.54 8.36
CA GLU A 587 15.14 36.85 8.35
C GLU A 587 16.07 37.98 7.90
N ARG A 588 17.33 37.97 8.36
CA ARG A 588 18.37 38.93 7.94
C ARG A 588 18.70 38.80 6.45
N GLU A 589 18.78 37.58 5.94
CA GLU A 589 19.08 37.30 4.53
C GLU A 589 17.92 37.69 3.60
N LEU A 590 16.67 37.42 3.99
CA LEU A 590 15.47 37.88 3.27
C LEU A 590 15.43 39.42 3.20
N LYS A 591 15.67 40.09 4.34
CA LYS A 591 15.77 41.57 4.39
C LYS A 591 16.93 42.09 3.54
N ARG A 592 18.09 41.41 3.49
CA ARG A 592 19.23 41.76 2.63
C ARG A 592 18.90 41.69 1.14
N ARG A 593 17.93 40.85 0.75
CA ARG A 593 17.40 40.74 -0.63
C ARG A 593 16.29 41.75 -0.94
N GLY A 594 15.84 42.53 0.04
CA GLY A 594 14.68 43.43 -0.11
C GLY A 594 13.33 42.71 -0.10
N LEU A 595 13.27 41.51 0.49
CA LEU A 595 12.03 40.75 0.64
C LEU A 595 11.35 41.12 1.95
N ASN A 596 10.09 41.58 1.86
CA ASN A 596 9.32 42.07 3.00
C ASN A 596 8.78 40.90 3.85
N TYR A 597 9.68 40.30 4.64
CA TYR A 597 9.40 39.27 5.63
C TYR A 597 9.96 39.67 7.00
N GLY A 598 9.30 39.19 8.05
CA GLY A 598 9.79 39.33 9.42
C GLY A 598 9.28 38.21 10.33
N ILE A 599 9.91 38.06 11.49
CA ILE A 599 9.44 37.10 12.50
C ILE A 599 8.10 37.59 13.06
N ALA A 600 7.09 36.73 13.00
CA ALA A 600 5.69 37.06 13.28
C ALA A 600 5.15 36.41 14.56
N ALA A 601 5.52 35.14 14.80
CA ALA A 601 5.13 34.41 16.00
C ALA A 601 6.17 33.33 16.38
N GLU A 602 6.10 32.83 17.60
CA GLU A 602 6.91 31.71 18.08
C GLU A 602 6.10 30.73 18.94
N HIS A 603 6.60 29.51 19.12
CA HIS A 603 6.14 28.57 20.13
C HIS A 603 7.32 27.70 20.62
N ALA A 604 7.99 28.17 21.68
CA ALA A 604 9.21 27.56 22.19
C ALA A 604 9.03 26.11 22.64
N HIS A 605 7.86 25.75 23.16
CA HIS A 605 7.58 24.38 23.61
C HIS A 605 7.57 23.36 22.46
N SER A 606 7.18 23.77 21.24
CA SER A 606 7.23 22.92 20.04
C SER A 606 8.47 23.16 19.18
N CYS A 607 9.42 23.98 19.65
CA CYS A 607 10.58 24.46 18.90
C CYS A 607 10.22 24.96 17.49
N CYS A 608 9.16 25.79 17.41
CA CYS A 608 8.61 26.31 16.16
C CYS A 608 8.61 27.84 16.15
N ILE A 609 8.98 28.45 15.02
CA ILE A 609 8.99 29.91 14.82
C ILE A 609 8.44 30.23 13.44
N LEU A 610 7.61 31.26 13.34
CA LEU A 610 6.88 31.64 12.13
C LEU A 610 7.41 32.98 11.59
N LEU A 611 7.98 32.98 10.38
CA LEU A 611 8.15 34.20 9.59
C LEU A 611 6.89 34.45 8.76
N GLY A 612 6.47 35.72 8.67
CA GLY A 612 5.35 36.14 7.83
C GLY A 612 5.78 37.16 6.78
N SER A 613 5.13 37.13 5.62
CA SER A 613 5.18 38.25 4.67
C SER A 613 4.46 39.46 5.27
N GLU A 614 5.00 40.67 5.09
CA GLU A 614 4.39 41.90 5.65
C GLU A 614 3.01 42.24 5.06
N ARG A 615 2.54 41.49 4.05
CA ARG A 615 1.10 41.41 3.66
C ARG A 615 0.18 41.19 4.88
N PHE A 616 0.65 40.42 5.86
CA PHE A 616 -0.07 40.06 7.08
C PHE A 616 0.28 40.96 8.28
N LYS A 617 0.77 42.19 8.03
CA LYS A 617 1.22 43.13 9.06
C LYS A 617 0.48 44.47 8.96
N VAL A 618 -0.72 44.50 9.52
CA VAL A 618 -1.63 45.65 9.46
C VAL A 618 -1.33 46.60 10.63
N ASP A 619 -1.18 47.90 10.36
CA ASP A 619 -0.85 48.93 11.36
C ASP A 619 0.40 48.60 12.21
N GLY A 620 1.38 47.92 11.60
CA GLY A 620 2.61 47.45 12.24
C GLY A 620 2.46 46.18 13.07
N LYS A 621 1.24 45.69 13.28
CA LYS A 621 0.88 44.51 14.08
C LYS A 621 0.64 43.30 13.18
N TRP A 622 1.10 42.12 13.59
CA TRP A 622 0.91 40.88 12.84
C TRP A 622 -0.53 40.37 12.94
N ARG A 623 -1.02 39.73 11.87
CA ARG A 623 -2.31 39.01 11.80
C ARG A 623 -2.09 37.59 11.29
N THR A 624 -1.42 36.78 12.11
CA THR A 624 -1.12 35.37 11.79
C THR A 624 -2.30 34.43 12.02
N GLN A 625 -3.42 34.89 12.58
CA GLN A 625 -4.64 34.10 12.72
C GLN A 625 -5.47 34.04 11.42
N ILE A 626 -6.34 33.04 11.33
CA ILE A 626 -7.28 32.80 10.22
C ILE A 626 -8.68 33.12 10.74
N ASP A 627 -9.43 33.96 10.05
CA ASP A 627 -10.89 34.05 10.25
C ASP A 627 -11.55 32.91 9.48
N TYR A 628 -11.75 31.78 10.17
CA TYR A 628 -12.32 30.58 9.56
C TYR A 628 -13.74 30.81 9.04
N ASP A 629 -14.55 31.58 9.76
CA ASP A 629 -15.92 31.79 9.35
C ASP A 629 -15.97 32.75 8.15
N ARG A 630 -15.11 33.79 8.09
CA ARG A 630 -14.95 34.59 6.86
C ARG A 630 -14.39 33.80 5.67
N PHE A 631 -13.49 32.83 5.91
CA PHE A 631 -13.00 31.92 4.85
C PHE A 631 -14.14 31.12 4.22
N PHE A 632 -15.01 30.50 5.04
CA PHE A 632 -16.16 29.76 4.51
C PHE A 632 -17.17 30.69 3.83
N ASP A 633 -17.47 31.85 4.43
CA ASP A 633 -18.38 32.83 3.83
C ASP A 633 -17.90 33.26 2.44
N LEU A 634 -16.58 33.49 2.26
CA LEU A 634 -15.96 33.79 0.95
C LEU A 634 -16.06 32.62 -0.04
N LEU A 635 -15.87 31.39 0.43
CA LEU A 635 -15.95 30.18 -0.39
C LEU A 635 -17.40 29.90 -0.84
N GLU A 636 -18.37 30.09 0.04
CA GLU A 636 -19.81 30.04 -0.27
C GLU A 636 -20.22 31.19 -1.22
N GLU A 637 -19.61 32.37 -1.07
CA GLU A 637 -19.81 33.57 -1.91
C GLU A 637 -19.18 33.50 -3.31
N ARG A 638 -18.16 32.66 -3.54
CA ARG A 638 -17.31 32.67 -4.76
C ARG A 638 -17.05 31.31 -5.40
N GLY A 639 -17.38 30.20 -4.73
CA GLY A 639 -17.12 28.83 -5.19
C GLY A 639 -15.70 28.32 -4.85
N PRO A 640 -15.43 27.03 -5.09
CA PRO A 640 -14.19 26.35 -4.68
C PRO A 640 -12.92 26.81 -5.40
N ASP A 641 -13.05 27.53 -6.52
CA ASP A 641 -11.98 28.19 -7.28
C ASP A 641 -12.05 29.73 -7.22
N GLY A 642 -12.87 30.26 -6.29
CA GLY A 642 -13.26 31.65 -6.20
C GLY A 642 -12.10 32.65 -6.10
N ASP A 643 -12.28 33.82 -6.73
CA ASP A 643 -11.29 34.89 -6.69
C ASP A 643 -11.44 35.71 -5.39
N PHE A 644 -10.65 35.31 -4.38
CA PHE A 644 -10.40 36.01 -3.13
C PHE A 644 -8.98 35.70 -2.65
N THR A 645 -8.45 36.50 -1.73
CA THR A 645 -7.05 36.47 -1.30
C THR A 645 -6.90 35.98 0.15
N PRO A 646 -5.71 35.50 0.58
CA PRO A 646 -5.48 35.16 1.99
C PRO A 646 -5.51 36.36 2.94
N GLU A 647 -5.48 37.59 2.41
CA GLU A 647 -5.73 38.82 3.17
C GLU A 647 -7.21 39.01 3.55
N ASP A 648 -8.15 38.55 2.71
CA ASP A 648 -9.60 38.75 2.88
C ASP A 648 -10.22 37.97 4.06
N TYR A 649 -9.48 36.98 4.58
CA TYR A 649 -9.83 36.18 5.77
C TYR A 649 -8.74 36.20 6.86
N MET A 650 -7.99 37.30 6.96
CA MET A 650 -7.13 37.57 8.13
C MET A 650 -7.96 37.65 9.42
N GLY A 651 -7.59 36.84 10.41
CA GLY A 651 -8.19 36.87 11.74
C GLY A 651 -7.77 38.08 12.59
N ALA A 652 -7.94 37.92 13.90
CA ALA A 652 -7.52 38.91 14.87
C ALA A 652 -5.99 39.13 14.85
N GLU A 653 -5.56 40.21 15.51
CA GLU A 653 -4.16 40.47 15.80
C GLU A 653 -3.50 39.25 16.48
N THR A 654 -2.28 38.91 16.05
CA THR A 654 -1.44 37.89 16.68
C THR A 654 -1.27 38.25 18.16
N PRO A 655 -1.75 37.42 19.10
CA PRO A 655 -1.72 37.76 20.53
C PRO A 655 -0.29 38.03 21.00
N GLU A 656 -0.11 39.03 21.86
CA GLU A 656 1.21 39.48 22.34
C GLU A 656 2.08 38.32 22.86
N TRP A 657 1.50 37.40 23.63
CA TRP A 657 2.16 36.20 24.15
C TRP A 657 2.64 35.21 23.07
N ALA A 658 2.09 35.28 21.86
CA ALA A 658 2.50 34.51 20.69
C ALA A 658 3.58 35.21 19.85
N THR A 659 3.81 36.51 20.06
CA THR A 659 4.80 37.29 19.30
C THR A 659 6.23 37.06 19.79
N TRP A 660 7.20 37.30 18.90
CA TRP A 660 8.63 37.10 19.13
C TRP A 660 9.16 37.78 20.41
N GLY A 661 9.82 37.01 21.26
CA GLY A 661 10.36 37.42 22.57
C GLY A 661 9.50 37.03 23.78
N ASN A 662 8.36 36.35 23.59
CA ASN A 662 7.40 35.98 24.64
C ASN A 662 7.29 34.46 24.88
N GLY A 663 7.98 33.64 24.10
CA GLY A 663 8.04 32.17 24.22
C GLY A 663 6.82 31.43 23.68
N GLY A 664 5.76 32.13 23.27
CA GLY A 664 4.64 31.59 22.50
C GLY A 664 3.53 30.90 23.30
N PHE A 665 3.61 30.87 24.64
CA PHE A 665 2.75 30.01 25.45
C PHE A 665 1.49 30.73 25.96
N ASP A 666 0.32 30.16 25.66
CA ASP A 666 -0.99 30.75 26.00
C ASP A 666 -1.13 30.97 27.52
N PRO A 667 -1.50 32.18 27.99
CA PRO A 667 -1.66 32.47 29.42
C PRO A 667 -2.83 31.72 30.09
N ARG A 668 -3.69 31.04 29.33
CA ARG A 668 -4.81 30.22 29.85
C ARG A 668 -4.38 28.81 30.26
N ASP A 669 -3.20 28.36 29.83
CA ASP A 669 -2.69 27.02 30.09
C ASP A 669 -1.54 27.07 31.13
N GLN A 670 -1.38 26.00 31.90
CA GLN A 670 -0.35 25.92 32.94
C GLN A 670 0.93 25.26 32.40
N ARG A 671 2.03 26.03 32.37
CA ARG A 671 3.36 25.47 32.09
C ARG A 671 3.80 24.57 33.23
N VAL A 672 4.36 23.40 32.91
CA VAL A 672 4.99 22.49 33.86
C VAL A 672 6.41 22.13 33.43
N ASP A 673 7.27 21.81 34.40
CA ASP A 673 8.63 21.33 34.15
C ASP A 673 8.66 19.82 33.82
N ARG A 674 9.85 19.29 33.53
CA ARG A 674 10.08 17.84 33.28
C ARG A 674 9.75 16.92 34.48
N LYS A 675 9.29 17.47 35.61
CA LYS A 675 8.83 16.75 36.80
C LYS A 675 7.36 17.04 37.12
N GLY A 676 6.61 17.64 36.19
CA GLY A 676 5.19 17.97 36.35
C GLY A 676 4.90 19.14 37.31
N ARG A 677 5.93 19.89 37.72
CA ARG A 677 5.78 21.01 38.67
C ARG A 677 5.45 22.29 37.90
N PRO A 678 4.50 23.12 38.34
CA PRO A 678 4.21 24.40 37.70
C PRO A 678 5.46 25.27 37.54
N ILE A 679 5.62 25.87 36.36
CA ILE A 679 6.63 26.90 36.08
C ILE A 679 5.95 28.25 36.29
N GLU A 680 6.34 28.97 37.35
CA GLU A 680 5.97 30.38 37.54
C GLU A 680 6.59 31.25 36.42
N ARG A 681 5.93 32.35 36.09
CA ARG A 681 6.30 33.24 34.96
C ARG A 681 7.38 34.25 35.37
#